data_AF-A0AAV5S4E2-F1
#
_entry.id   AF-A0AAV5S4E2-F1
#
_cell.length_a   1.000
_cell.length_b   1.000
_cell.length_c   1.000
_cell.angle_alpha   90.00
_cell.angle_beta   90.00
_cell.angle_gamma   90.00
#
_symmetry.space_group_name_H-M   'P 1'
#
loop_
_entity.id
_entity.type
_entity.pdbx_description
1 polymer ?
#
loop_
_entity_poly.entity_id
_entity_poly.type
_entity_poly.pdbx_seq_one_letter_code
_entity_poly.pdbx_strand_id
1 'polypeptide(L)'
;MGILNSSQAKRAAMLGVLERRVMVAGRGKWRLGVRMYRRGPHLPQLGGDAGPGAEIMLGGKDPQEVEKGLRRLGFEQVEGESAGAGTPLFLDYLRHCSAGFKSSKRNLGALERAFKEGDPKEDKRPLLFSYFLHEAELEVRRLHSHSPAEINERVAAQSGALVEGAWGSEDALEQCVLNSWAVENPQNNYMVHTDALLTVLHSLLLDPSFKPREDAVSMDGLVEAFELAKSIPHRARRLQGIMSAGKLIYGSGKVRMDPVNESFYINALLAFGEHRDAYALFRSRCDKFHEKWWHTLGLNVCLASNNLRGFKRLLQETDARFPDSAPYLDIKVLRFAIKKFLKVDNMAMTTELTNRFLQIVKLRGLSAVNTENARFEMFHNDDEANTYLNRVEVPTQHDFTAIINYFVHKKNTAMVERLFRTYVALPNVNKDYNDFILRTNLNLLRDFTALSKALQRGKQSASTEENSKILEDEFNRIVASYDTSDPVVKDLLFKNMNDLISHRSLSHAMATILNKKVAAETNSGDTTASPSTKSEQYRTLLDSLLTTHRDDEAMQVLHTLEQNFAATGGSAVPKVNAHHYAVFIEHYCKRINYSRNRKSLTHDQYVQDILQRMNSLNVPYNAVFISRLLKYYRSRNNLSNCFKIIQSLFPGEESGTSAKPASDTILPDIKADMFARRELNSLLYSEIWRVYYDYYSNKQRSRYTTANTGKQVIWNSYFAKVNESVDSIPSFDLLWLFKSMTVDDNVLPTAGLYKIIIGTFMKAGNWNALPAVLTVMSDVHGIPVDAKIASYILVGLKRQFIVNEVQRCLAADPKTDIVDARSAAQAAYNQRVKDKIFRDPHTLVAPPKNGQAPEVTLDIVLKEILTLLKYQNPYDVNFSSVIEAFGSLEQSPESMAETISHVNKTVTKY
;
A
#
# COMPACT_ATOMS: atom_id res chain seq x y z
N MET A 1 39.48 14.68 -10.83
CA MET A 1 40.11 15.18 -9.59
C MET A 1 39.69 14.27 -8.45
N GLY A 2 40.67 13.65 -7.79
CA GLY A 2 40.50 12.45 -6.97
C GLY A 2 39.58 12.62 -5.77
N ILE A 3 38.57 11.76 -5.71
CA ILE A 3 37.72 11.54 -4.55
C ILE A 3 38.52 10.63 -3.61
N LEU A 4 39.26 11.23 -2.68
CA LEU A 4 40.01 10.51 -1.65
C LEU A 4 39.07 10.08 -0.50
N ASN A 5 38.95 8.76 -0.36
CA ASN A 5 38.68 7.91 0.80
C ASN A 5 37.64 8.35 1.87
N SER A 6 36.43 7.82 1.69
CA SER A 6 35.33 7.78 2.66
C SER A 6 35.45 6.68 3.74
N SER A 7 36.55 5.90 3.75
CA SER A 7 36.71 4.73 4.64
C SER A 7 37.28 5.07 6.03
N GLN A 8 38.07 6.14 6.16
CA GLN A 8 38.69 6.52 7.45
C GLN A 8 37.75 7.29 8.37
N ALA A 9 36.88 8.12 7.81
CA ALA A 9 35.78 8.75 8.56
C ALA A 9 34.73 7.71 9.01
N LYS A 10 34.57 6.62 8.24
CA LYS A 10 33.73 5.48 8.63
C LYS A 10 34.30 4.79 9.87
N ARG A 11 35.59 4.46 9.92
CA ARG A 11 36.19 3.86 11.14
C ARG A 11 36.10 4.75 12.38
N ALA A 12 36.22 6.07 12.24
CA ALA A 12 36.13 6.99 13.38
C ALA A 12 34.69 7.22 13.89
N ALA A 13 33.70 7.22 12.99
CA ALA A 13 32.28 7.21 13.36
C ALA A 13 31.83 5.84 13.91
N MET A 14 32.45 4.75 13.46
CA MET A 14 32.25 3.37 13.94
C MET A 14 32.83 3.13 15.35
N LEU A 15 33.66 4.02 15.91
CA LEU A 15 34.16 3.91 17.29
C LEU A 15 33.33 4.71 18.32
N GLY A 16 32.18 5.28 17.94
CA GLY A 16 31.29 6.00 18.87
C GLY A 16 31.84 7.35 19.36
N VAL A 17 32.83 7.92 18.66
CA VAL A 17 33.52 9.15 19.08
C VAL A 17 33.16 10.36 18.18
N LEU A 18 32.31 10.22 17.16
CA LEU A 18 32.18 11.28 16.14
C LEU A 18 30.77 11.46 15.54
N GLU A 19 30.18 12.65 15.74
CA GLU A 19 29.03 13.15 14.96
C GLU A 19 29.53 13.99 13.77
N ARG A 20 29.11 13.66 12.54
CA ARG A 20 29.59 14.31 11.30
C ARG A 20 28.84 15.63 11.04
N ARG A 21 29.57 16.75 10.89
CA ARG A 21 29.08 17.91 10.11
C ARG A 21 29.94 18.13 8.86
N VAL A 22 29.25 18.46 7.78
CA VAL A 22 29.67 18.50 6.37
C VAL A 22 31.02 19.20 6.13
N MET A 23 31.86 18.66 5.23
CA MET A 23 32.95 19.41 4.59
C MET A 23 32.34 20.50 3.72
N VAL A 24 32.39 21.76 4.16
CA VAL A 24 31.93 22.89 3.35
C VAL A 24 33.14 23.58 2.74
N ALA A 25 33.27 23.52 1.42
CA ALA A 25 34.19 24.38 0.68
C ALA A 25 33.61 25.80 0.65
N GLY A 26 33.97 26.61 1.65
CA GLY A 26 33.59 28.02 1.72
C GLY A 26 34.83 28.91 1.82
N ARG A 27 35.08 29.75 0.81
CA ARG A 27 36.15 30.76 0.78
C ARG A 27 37.58 30.23 0.98
N GLY A 28 37.98 29.20 0.22
CA GLY A 28 39.39 28.79 0.11
C GLY A 28 40.02 28.16 1.37
N LYS A 29 39.21 27.59 2.28
CA LYS A 29 39.67 26.84 3.45
C LYS A 29 38.85 25.56 3.62
N TRP A 30 39.54 24.46 3.92
CA TRP A 30 38.94 23.17 4.29
C TRP A 30 38.72 23.13 5.80
N ARG A 31 37.53 22.71 6.25
CA ARG A 31 37.20 22.59 7.67
C ARG A 31 36.50 21.26 7.95
N LEU A 32 36.91 20.60 9.03
CA LEU A 32 36.26 19.42 9.59
C LEU A 32 35.95 19.69 11.06
N GLY A 33 34.66 19.60 11.42
CA GLY A 33 34.21 19.64 12.82
C GLY A 33 34.04 18.23 13.36
N VAL A 34 34.71 17.93 14.47
CA VAL A 34 34.72 16.64 15.14
C VAL A 34 34.12 16.83 16.54
N ARG A 35 32.92 16.29 16.80
CA ARG A 35 32.29 16.34 18.13
C ARG A 35 32.39 14.99 18.82
N MET A 36 33.04 14.95 20.00
CA MET A 36 33.26 13.71 20.76
C MET A 36 32.29 13.53 21.92
N TYR A 37 31.67 12.34 22.02
CA TYR A 37 30.81 11.94 23.13
C TYR A 37 31.51 10.92 24.02
N ARG A 38 31.44 11.12 25.34
CA ARG A 38 31.92 10.18 26.34
C ARG A 38 30.81 9.15 26.63
N ARG A 39 30.84 7.98 25.98
CA ARG A 39 30.03 6.82 26.40
C ARG A 39 30.97 5.69 26.80
N GLY A 40 31.25 5.62 28.10
CA GLY A 40 32.01 4.54 28.73
C GLY A 40 33.30 5.00 29.44
N PRO A 41 33.63 4.47 30.63
CA PRO A 41 34.86 4.79 31.36
C PRO A 41 36.17 4.22 30.77
N HIS A 42 36.14 3.59 29.57
CA HIS A 42 37.22 2.74 29.04
C HIS A 42 37.91 3.25 27.76
N LEU A 43 37.68 4.50 27.34
CA LEU A 43 38.43 5.12 26.23
C LEU A 43 39.77 5.72 26.73
N PRO A 44 40.91 5.51 26.04
CA PRO A 44 42.20 6.09 26.42
C PRO A 44 42.14 7.63 26.46
N GLN A 45 42.80 8.22 27.46
CA GLN A 45 42.96 9.68 27.54
C GLN A 45 43.83 10.16 26.37
N LEU A 46 43.23 10.86 25.40
CA LEU A 46 44.00 11.68 24.47
C LEU A 46 44.61 12.84 25.26
N GLY A 47 45.93 13.00 25.17
CA GLY A 47 46.67 14.04 25.88
C GLY A 47 46.26 15.45 25.44
N GLY A 48 45.78 16.25 26.40
CA GLY A 48 45.62 17.70 26.29
C GLY A 48 44.17 18.22 26.33
N ASP A 49 43.78 18.81 27.47
CA ASP A 49 42.76 19.85 27.75
C ASP A 49 41.36 19.87 27.09
N ALA A 50 40.97 18.90 26.27
CA ALA A 50 39.62 18.85 25.69
C ALA A 50 38.64 18.07 26.59
N GLY A 51 37.75 18.79 27.29
CA GLY A 51 36.66 18.18 28.06
C GLY A 51 35.63 17.43 27.19
N PRO A 52 34.79 16.56 27.80
CA PRO A 52 33.76 15.81 27.07
C PRO A 52 32.77 16.75 26.38
N GLY A 53 32.54 16.56 25.07
CA GLY A 53 31.67 17.39 24.25
C GLY A 53 32.36 18.56 23.53
N ALA A 54 33.69 18.70 23.65
CA ALA A 54 34.46 19.69 22.90
C ALA A 54 34.45 19.38 21.40
N GLU A 55 34.15 20.40 20.59
CA GLU A 55 34.18 20.32 19.13
C GLU A 55 35.60 20.70 18.65
N ILE A 56 36.34 19.73 18.11
CA ILE A 56 37.68 19.99 17.56
C ILE A 56 37.50 20.39 16.10
N MET A 57 37.87 21.64 15.79
CA MET A 57 37.81 22.18 14.44
C MET A 57 39.19 22.08 13.78
N LEU A 58 39.34 21.12 12.85
CA LEU A 58 40.53 21.02 12.02
C LEU A 58 40.34 21.89 10.77
N GLY A 59 41.18 22.92 10.63
CA GLY A 59 41.19 23.80 9.47
C GLY A 59 42.50 23.71 8.70
N GLY A 60 42.44 23.53 7.38
CA GLY A 60 43.60 23.49 6.48
C GLY A 60 43.36 24.28 5.21
N LYS A 61 44.42 24.79 4.58
CA LYS A 61 44.35 25.43 3.25
C LYS A 61 44.21 24.38 2.15
N ASP A 62 44.69 23.16 2.38
CA ASP A 62 44.55 22.01 1.51
C ASP A 62 44.05 20.76 2.29
N PRO A 63 43.59 19.72 1.58
CA PRO A 63 43.16 18.47 2.21
C PRO A 63 44.28 17.73 2.95
N GLN A 64 45.55 17.95 2.56
CA GLN A 64 46.71 17.27 3.15
C GLN A 64 47.02 17.80 4.55
N GLU A 65 46.80 19.09 4.82
CA GLU A 65 46.90 19.71 6.15
C GLU A 65 45.83 19.17 7.10
N VAL A 66 44.61 18.95 6.61
CA VAL A 66 43.52 18.34 7.38
C VAL A 66 43.85 16.87 7.68
N GLU A 67 44.38 16.13 6.70
CA GLU A 67 44.84 14.75 6.88
C GLU A 67 46.00 14.65 7.89
N LYS A 68 46.95 15.57 7.84
CA LYS A 68 48.06 15.66 8.80
C LYS A 68 47.56 15.99 10.22
N GLY A 69 46.50 16.80 10.32
CA GLY A 69 45.78 17.07 11.56
C GLY A 69 45.08 15.83 12.13
N LEU A 70 44.48 15.00 11.27
CA LEU A 70 43.88 13.72 11.65
C LEU A 70 44.94 12.71 12.09
N ARG A 71 46.07 12.62 11.39
CA ARG A 71 47.20 11.76 11.79
C ARG A 71 47.79 12.14 13.15
N ARG A 72 47.86 13.45 13.46
CA ARG A 72 48.26 13.94 14.80
C ARG A 72 47.30 13.54 15.92
N LEU A 73 46.03 13.28 15.59
CA LEU A 73 45.02 12.78 16.54
C LEU A 73 45.01 11.24 16.63
N GLY A 74 45.93 10.55 15.96
CA GLY A 74 46.09 9.09 16.02
C GLY A 74 45.36 8.31 14.93
N PHE A 75 44.82 8.97 13.88
CA PHE A 75 44.14 8.27 12.78
C PHE A 75 45.13 7.86 11.68
N GLU A 76 45.17 6.58 11.33
CA GLU A 76 46.01 6.04 10.26
C GLU A 76 45.27 5.87 8.92
N GLN A 77 46.04 5.94 7.83
CA GLN A 77 45.51 5.86 6.48
C GLN A 77 45.31 4.40 6.06
N VAL A 78 44.06 3.92 5.98
CA VAL A 78 43.76 2.61 5.38
C VAL A 78 43.86 2.72 3.86
N GLU A 79 44.88 2.10 3.27
CA GLU A 79 45.06 2.02 1.82
C GLU A 79 43.98 1.12 1.18
N GLY A 80 43.39 1.59 0.07
CA GLY A 80 42.19 1.03 -0.55
C GLY A 80 42.28 -0.41 -1.06
N GLU A 81 43.47 -1.00 -1.15
CA GLU A 81 43.64 -2.40 -1.56
C GLU A 81 43.41 -3.40 -0.40
N SER A 82 43.50 -2.94 0.84
CA SER A 82 43.25 -3.75 2.04
C SER A 82 41.82 -3.63 2.58
N ALA A 83 40.91 -2.96 1.86
CA ALA A 83 39.49 -2.85 2.18
C ALA A 83 38.60 -3.87 1.43
N GLY A 84 39.22 -4.88 0.81
CA GLY A 84 38.51 -5.98 0.15
C GLY A 84 37.82 -6.92 1.14
N ALA A 85 36.79 -7.63 0.66
CA ALA A 85 36.17 -8.70 1.40
C ALA A 85 37.22 -9.79 1.71
N GLY A 86 37.61 -9.91 2.99
CA GLY A 86 38.78 -10.68 3.43
C GLY A 86 39.69 -10.00 4.45
N THR A 87 39.32 -8.83 4.98
CA THR A 87 40.00 -8.24 6.14
C THR A 87 39.86 -9.13 7.37
N PRO A 88 40.89 -9.22 8.23
CA PRO A 88 40.84 -9.99 9.48
C PRO A 88 39.63 -9.59 10.34
N LEU A 89 39.32 -8.28 10.40
CA LEU A 89 38.15 -7.73 11.09
C LEU A 89 36.80 -8.30 10.63
N PHE A 90 36.63 -8.52 9.31
CA PHE A 90 35.40 -9.11 8.77
C PHE A 90 35.29 -10.60 9.09
N LEU A 91 36.43 -11.33 9.05
CA LEU A 91 36.47 -12.73 9.46
C LEU A 91 36.21 -12.87 10.97
N ASP A 92 36.71 -11.95 11.79
CA ASP A 92 36.44 -11.92 13.23
C ASP A 92 34.97 -11.59 13.55
N TYR A 93 34.33 -10.73 12.76
CA TYR A 93 32.88 -10.55 12.83
C TYR A 93 32.12 -11.86 12.51
N LEU A 94 32.51 -12.58 11.45
CA LEU A 94 31.90 -13.88 11.11
C LEU A 94 32.17 -14.96 12.18
N ARG A 95 33.33 -14.93 12.85
CA ARG A 95 33.64 -15.80 14.00
C ARG A 95 32.65 -15.58 15.14
N HIS A 96 32.27 -14.33 15.36
CA HIS A 96 31.28 -14.01 16.36
C HIS A 96 29.87 -14.47 15.96
N CYS A 97 29.45 -14.24 14.72
CA CYS A 97 28.14 -14.70 14.22
C CYS A 97 28.00 -16.23 14.19
N SER A 98 29.11 -16.97 14.08
CA SER A 98 29.15 -18.43 14.07
C SER A 98 29.39 -19.06 15.45
N ALA A 99 29.52 -18.26 16.51
CA ALA A 99 29.61 -18.73 17.88
C ALA A 99 28.30 -19.44 18.29
N GLY A 100 28.40 -20.59 18.97
CA GLY A 100 27.25 -21.43 19.29
C GLY A 100 27.33 -22.84 18.70
N PHE A 101 27.84 -22.99 17.47
CA PHE A 101 27.62 -24.20 16.66
C PHE A 101 28.92 -24.79 16.08
N LYS A 102 29.15 -26.09 16.29
CA LYS A 102 30.36 -26.80 15.81
C LYS A 102 30.48 -26.83 14.27
N SER A 103 29.35 -26.97 13.57
CA SER A 103 29.33 -27.00 12.10
C SER A 103 29.74 -25.64 11.50
N SER A 104 29.19 -24.55 12.02
CA SER A 104 29.52 -23.18 11.56
C SER A 104 30.98 -22.82 11.81
N LYS A 105 31.55 -23.23 12.95
CA LYS A 105 33.00 -23.07 13.21
C LYS A 105 33.87 -23.83 12.21
N ARG A 106 33.47 -25.05 11.81
CA ARG A 106 34.19 -25.84 10.80
C ARG A 106 34.13 -25.19 9.42
N ASN A 107 32.97 -24.66 9.05
CA ASN A 107 32.75 -23.99 7.76
C ASN A 107 33.53 -22.68 7.67
N LEU A 108 33.55 -21.88 8.73
CA LEU A 108 34.36 -20.67 8.81
C LEU A 108 35.86 -21.00 8.72
N GLY A 109 36.32 -22.05 9.40
CA GLY A 109 37.70 -22.53 9.27
C GLY A 109 38.06 -23.07 7.88
N ALA A 110 37.08 -23.48 7.07
CA ALA A 110 37.29 -23.81 5.67
C ALA A 110 37.39 -22.55 4.80
N LEU A 111 36.53 -21.55 5.06
CA LEU A 111 36.60 -20.23 4.40
C LEU A 111 37.95 -19.54 4.67
N GLU A 112 38.40 -19.52 5.92
CA GLU A 112 39.69 -18.92 6.31
C GLU A 112 40.87 -19.58 5.62
N ARG A 113 40.83 -20.90 5.40
CA ARG A 113 41.86 -21.62 4.64
C ARG A 113 41.81 -21.27 3.17
N ALA A 114 40.62 -21.28 2.56
CA ALA A 114 40.45 -20.88 1.15
C ALA A 114 40.92 -19.43 0.89
N PHE A 115 40.71 -18.53 1.85
CA PHE A 115 41.17 -17.14 1.78
C PHE A 115 42.69 -16.99 1.89
N LYS A 116 43.37 -17.94 2.54
CA LYS A 116 44.83 -17.97 2.73
C LYS A 116 45.55 -18.75 1.61
N GLU A 117 44.89 -19.76 1.04
CA GLU A 117 45.45 -20.66 0.02
C GLU A 117 45.24 -20.14 -1.42
N GLY A 118 44.28 -19.24 -1.67
CA GLY A 118 44.01 -18.65 -2.99
C GLY A 118 44.97 -17.52 -3.41
N ASP A 119 45.06 -17.25 -4.72
CA ASP A 119 45.86 -16.13 -5.24
C ASP A 119 45.30 -14.80 -4.70
N PRO A 120 46.11 -13.90 -4.11
CA PRO A 120 45.66 -12.59 -3.64
C PRO A 120 44.98 -11.73 -4.73
N LYS A 121 45.18 -12.04 -6.02
CA LYS A 121 44.52 -11.38 -7.16
C LYS A 121 43.17 -11.98 -7.55
N GLU A 122 42.80 -13.14 -7.02
CA GLU A 122 41.55 -13.82 -7.33
C GLU A 122 40.37 -13.17 -6.60
N ASP A 123 39.22 -13.05 -7.27
CA ASP A 123 38.03 -12.47 -6.68
C ASP A 123 37.51 -13.36 -5.55
N LYS A 124 37.48 -12.83 -4.32
CA LYS A 124 37.07 -13.57 -3.10
C LYS A 124 35.56 -13.55 -2.85
N ARG A 125 34.81 -12.73 -3.61
CA ARG A 125 33.36 -12.59 -3.47
C ARG A 125 32.55 -13.88 -3.74
N PRO A 126 32.92 -14.75 -4.72
CA PRO A 126 32.26 -16.06 -4.92
C PRO A 126 32.35 -16.99 -3.70
N LEU A 127 33.51 -17.01 -3.04
CA LEU A 127 33.74 -17.83 -1.84
C LEU A 127 32.91 -17.35 -0.65
N LEU A 128 32.70 -16.04 -0.53
CA LEU A 128 31.83 -15.47 0.51
C LEU A 128 30.37 -15.77 0.22
N PHE A 129 29.96 -15.66 -1.03
CA PHE A 129 28.58 -15.97 -1.42
C PHE A 129 28.24 -17.43 -1.13
N SER A 130 29.11 -18.37 -1.49
CA SER A 130 28.91 -19.81 -1.19
C SER A 130 28.92 -20.10 0.31
N TYR A 131 29.79 -19.42 1.08
CA TYR A 131 29.77 -19.50 2.54
C TYR A 131 28.45 -19.05 3.14
N PHE A 132 27.95 -17.86 2.76
CA PHE A 132 26.68 -17.35 3.27
C PHE A 132 25.50 -18.24 2.89
N LEU A 133 25.51 -18.81 1.69
CA LEU A 133 24.49 -19.73 1.22
C LEU A 133 24.45 -21.00 2.09
N HIS A 134 25.61 -21.60 2.36
CA HIS A 134 25.70 -22.80 3.19
C HIS A 134 25.35 -22.54 4.67
N GLU A 135 25.78 -21.41 5.24
CA GLU A 135 25.41 -21.04 6.61
C GLU A 135 23.92 -20.71 6.74
N ALA A 136 23.34 -20.01 5.78
CA ALA A 136 21.91 -19.72 5.76
C ALA A 136 21.06 -21.01 5.66
N GLU A 137 21.52 -22.02 4.91
CA GLU A 137 20.90 -23.35 4.90
C GLU A 137 20.90 -24.00 6.28
N LEU A 138 22.03 -23.94 7.00
CA LEU A 138 22.13 -24.47 8.36
C LEU A 138 21.24 -23.70 9.34
N GLU A 139 21.15 -22.38 9.24
CA GLU A 139 20.24 -21.56 10.04
C GLU A 139 18.77 -21.94 9.82
N VAL A 140 18.36 -22.11 8.56
CA VAL A 140 17.00 -22.54 8.22
C VAL A 140 16.72 -23.93 8.78
N ARG A 141 17.64 -24.90 8.64
CA ARG A 141 17.48 -26.24 9.23
C ARG A 141 17.38 -26.21 10.76
N ARG A 142 18.13 -25.33 11.44
CA ARG A 142 18.02 -25.14 12.89
C ARG A 142 16.64 -24.64 13.29
N LEU A 143 16.05 -23.71 12.54
CA LEU A 143 14.71 -23.21 12.81
C LEU A 143 13.59 -24.22 12.63
N HIS A 144 13.83 -25.30 11.87
CA HIS A 144 12.89 -26.41 11.79
C HIS A 144 12.92 -27.31 13.03
N SER A 145 14.00 -27.27 13.81
CA SER A 145 14.23 -28.14 14.98
C SER A 145 14.20 -27.42 16.33
N HIS A 146 14.49 -26.12 16.34
CA HIS A 146 14.61 -25.30 17.55
C HIS A 146 13.80 -24.00 17.44
N SER A 147 13.26 -23.54 18.57
CA SER A 147 12.60 -22.24 18.61
C SER A 147 13.63 -21.09 18.50
N PRO A 148 13.25 -19.91 17.96
CA PRO A 148 14.14 -18.75 17.90
C PRO A 148 14.74 -18.34 19.26
N ALA A 149 13.98 -18.54 20.36
CA ALA A 149 14.44 -18.26 21.71
C ALA A 149 15.58 -19.20 22.14
N GLU A 150 15.43 -20.52 21.91
CA GLU A 150 16.47 -21.52 22.20
C GLU A 150 17.76 -21.26 21.41
N ILE A 151 17.63 -20.81 20.16
CA ILE A 151 18.79 -20.48 19.31
C ILE A 151 19.52 -19.26 19.88
N ASN A 152 18.79 -18.19 20.19
CA ASN A 152 19.37 -16.97 20.76
C ASN A 152 20.02 -17.22 22.13
N GLU A 153 19.42 -18.05 22.98
CA GLU A 153 20.01 -18.45 24.27
C GLU A 153 21.34 -19.19 24.10
N ARG A 154 21.43 -20.12 23.13
CA ARG A 154 22.68 -20.84 22.83
C ARG A 154 23.78 -19.93 22.29
N VAL A 155 23.43 -18.96 21.45
CA VAL A 155 24.37 -17.96 20.93
C VAL A 155 24.82 -17.04 22.06
N ALA A 156 23.90 -16.55 22.89
CA ALA A 156 24.20 -15.67 24.02
C ALA A 156 25.08 -16.37 25.08
N ALA A 157 24.80 -17.64 25.41
CA ALA A 157 25.55 -18.40 26.40
C ALA A 157 27.01 -18.63 26.00
N GLN A 158 27.30 -18.85 24.71
CA GLN A 158 28.68 -19.01 24.24
C GLN A 158 29.39 -17.66 24.02
N SER A 159 28.67 -16.61 23.63
CA SER A 159 29.22 -15.26 23.51
C SER A 159 29.56 -14.66 24.88
N GLY A 160 28.77 -14.93 25.92
CA GLY A 160 29.07 -14.54 27.30
C GLY A 160 30.33 -15.22 27.85
N ALA A 161 30.54 -16.50 27.54
CA ALA A 161 31.72 -17.25 27.96
C ALA A 161 33.04 -16.74 27.32
N LEU A 162 32.98 -16.10 26.16
CA LEU A 162 34.16 -15.45 25.54
C LEU A 162 34.54 -14.13 26.22
N VAL A 163 33.58 -13.43 26.83
CA VAL A 163 33.78 -12.12 27.49
C VAL A 163 34.34 -12.26 28.91
N GLU A 164 34.00 -13.33 29.63
CA GLU A 164 34.47 -13.54 31.01
C GLU A 164 35.96 -13.94 31.10
N GLY A 165 36.60 -14.35 29.99
CA GLY A 165 37.97 -14.89 29.99
C GLY A 165 39.11 -13.95 29.60
N ALA A 166 38.84 -12.73 29.12
CA ALA A 166 39.85 -11.93 28.41
C ALA A 166 39.93 -10.46 28.85
N TRP A 167 40.12 -10.18 30.14
CA TRP A 167 40.24 -8.80 30.62
C TRP A 167 41.73 -8.42 30.66
N GLY A 168 42.27 -7.86 29.57
CA GLY A 168 43.66 -7.36 29.59
C GLY A 168 44.37 -6.99 28.28
N SER A 169 43.82 -7.20 27.08
CA SER A 169 44.48 -6.85 25.80
C SER A 169 43.62 -5.96 24.90
N GLU A 170 44.27 -5.24 23.97
CA GLU A 170 43.62 -4.41 22.94
C GLU A 170 42.70 -5.26 22.03
N ASP A 171 43.15 -6.47 21.66
CA ASP A 171 42.34 -7.46 20.94
C ASP A 171 41.06 -7.85 21.69
N ALA A 172 41.11 -7.91 23.03
CA ALA A 172 39.94 -8.24 23.83
C ALA A 172 38.93 -7.08 23.92
N LEU A 173 39.43 -5.84 23.88
CA LEU A 173 38.58 -4.65 23.77
C LEU A 173 37.88 -4.62 22.40
N GLU A 174 38.60 -4.94 21.33
CA GLU A 174 38.05 -5.03 19.97
C GLU A 174 36.96 -6.12 19.88
N GLN A 175 37.19 -7.29 20.49
CA GLN A 175 36.17 -8.34 20.58
C GLN A 175 34.94 -7.91 21.41
N CYS A 176 35.12 -7.14 22.48
CA CYS A 176 34.02 -6.65 23.29
C CYS A 176 33.17 -5.60 22.54
N VAL A 177 33.82 -4.72 21.75
CA VAL A 177 33.13 -3.78 20.86
C VAL A 177 32.35 -4.52 19.78
N LEU A 178 32.95 -5.50 19.12
CA LEU A 178 32.27 -6.34 18.11
C LEU A 178 31.08 -7.12 18.72
N ASN A 179 31.20 -7.60 19.95
CA ASN A 179 30.11 -8.26 20.67
C ASN A 179 28.96 -7.30 20.98
N SER A 180 29.27 -6.06 21.42
CA SER A 180 28.22 -5.05 21.66
C SER A 180 27.45 -4.69 20.39
N TRP A 181 28.10 -4.77 19.22
CA TRP A 181 27.52 -4.47 17.91
C TRP A 181 26.63 -5.59 17.37
N ALA A 182 27.07 -6.84 17.48
CA ALA A 182 26.28 -7.98 17.03
C ALA A 182 25.04 -8.22 17.92
N VAL A 183 24.98 -7.64 19.12
CA VAL A 183 23.91 -7.82 20.11
C VAL A 183 22.90 -6.65 20.13
N GLU A 184 22.98 -5.68 19.20
CA GLU A 184 22.05 -4.53 19.16
C GLU A 184 20.55 -4.92 19.12
N ASN A 185 20.21 -6.15 18.75
CA ASN A 185 18.87 -6.73 18.96
C ASN A 185 18.93 -8.21 19.38
N PRO A 186 18.94 -8.52 20.69
CA PRO A 186 19.03 -9.89 21.21
C PRO A 186 17.89 -10.81 20.74
N GLN A 187 16.75 -10.23 20.34
CA GLN A 187 15.56 -10.97 19.91
C GLN A 187 15.65 -11.46 18.44
N ASN A 188 16.57 -10.96 17.62
CA ASN A 188 16.61 -11.24 16.18
C ASN A 188 17.90 -11.94 15.68
N ASN A 189 18.78 -12.37 16.58
CA ASN A 189 20.12 -12.87 16.22
C ASN A 189 20.17 -14.32 15.71
N TYR A 190 19.02 -14.89 15.30
CA TYR A 190 18.89 -16.30 14.93
C TYR A 190 18.96 -16.59 13.41
N MET A 191 19.05 -15.56 12.55
CA MET A 191 19.16 -15.67 11.08
C MET A 191 20.17 -14.67 10.48
N VAL A 192 21.31 -14.48 11.12
CA VAL A 192 22.27 -13.43 10.75
C VAL A 192 22.85 -13.67 9.36
N HIS A 193 23.22 -14.90 9.04
CA HIS A 193 23.80 -15.24 7.73
C HIS A 193 22.74 -15.20 6.62
N THR A 194 21.49 -15.56 6.94
CA THR A 194 20.37 -15.39 6.01
C THR A 194 20.12 -13.92 5.68
N ASP A 195 20.13 -13.03 6.68
CA ASP A 195 19.97 -11.59 6.46
C ASP A 195 21.16 -10.98 5.67
N ALA A 196 22.38 -11.48 5.91
CA ALA A 196 23.56 -11.11 5.13
C ALA A 196 23.43 -11.55 3.66
N LEU A 197 23.01 -12.78 3.39
CA LEU A 197 22.76 -13.29 2.03
C LEU A 197 21.71 -12.43 1.30
N LEU A 198 20.60 -12.11 1.96
CA LEU A 198 19.56 -11.24 1.39
C LEU A 198 20.09 -9.82 1.07
N THR A 199 20.95 -9.29 1.93
CA THR A 199 21.60 -8.00 1.73
C THR A 199 22.55 -8.02 0.53
N VAL A 200 23.32 -9.10 0.36
CA VAL A 200 24.19 -9.29 -0.81
C VAL A 200 23.36 -9.35 -2.09
N LEU A 201 22.31 -10.18 -2.13
CA LEU A 201 21.41 -10.29 -3.30
C LEU A 201 20.78 -8.94 -3.65
N HIS A 202 20.35 -8.16 -2.66
CA HIS A 202 19.81 -6.83 -2.89
C HIS A 202 20.86 -5.84 -3.41
N SER A 203 22.08 -5.90 -2.89
CA SER A 203 23.19 -5.03 -3.34
C SER A 203 23.54 -5.30 -4.81
N LEU A 204 23.53 -6.57 -5.23
CA LEU A 204 23.75 -6.96 -6.62
C LEU A 204 22.63 -6.46 -7.54
N LEU A 205 21.38 -6.42 -7.07
CA LEU A 205 20.26 -5.88 -7.84
C LEU A 205 20.35 -4.38 -8.10
N LEU A 206 20.94 -3.63 -7.17
CA LEU A 206 21.12 -2.19 -7.30
C LEU A 206 22.31 -1.82 -8.19
N ASP A 207 23.16 -2.79 -8.55
CA ASP A 207 24.28 -2.58 -9.45
C ASP A 207 23.84 -2.78 -10.91
N PRO A 208 23.70 -1.70 -11.71
CA PRO A 208 23.27 -1.79 -13.10
C PRO A 208 24.32 -2.47 -14.01
N SER A 209 25.54 -2.69 -13.53
CA SER A 209 26.62 -3.33 -14.28
C SER A 209 26.72 -4.85 -14.04
N PHE A 210 25.94 -5.40 -13.11
CA PHE A 210 26.02 -6.81 -12.73
C PHE A 210 25.61 -7.78 -13.84
N LYS A 211 26.45 -8.78 -14.08
CA LYS A 211 26.26 -9.89 -15.02
C LYS A 211 26.63 -11.23 -14.33
N PRO A 212 25.68 -12.18 -14.18
CA PRO A 212 25.86 -13.48 -13.47
C PRO A 212 26.94 -14.47 -14.00
N ARG A 213 27.74 -14.08 -14.98
CA ARG A 213 28.86 -14.88 -15.53
C ARG A 213 30.19 -14.11 -15.59
N GLU A 214 30.15 -12.77 -15.56
CA GLU A 214 31.34 -11.92 -15.55
C GLU A 214 31.66 -11.44 -14.12
N ASP A 215 30.69 -11.51 -13.21
CA ASP A 215 30.82 -11.10 -11.81
C ASP A 215 30.85 -12.26 -10.82
N ALA A 216 31.25 -11.91 -9.60
CA ALA A 216 31.43 -12.72 -8.38
C ALA A 216 30.40 -13.82 -8.03
N VAL A 217 29.24 -13.91 -8.66
CA VAL A 217 28.20 -14.87 -8.31
C VAL A 217 27.76 -15.64 -9.55
N SER A 218 27.91 -16.97 -9.50
CA SER A 218 27.53 -17.86 -10.59
C SER A 218 26.01 -18.00 -10.70
N MET A 219 25.54 -18.37 -11.89
CA MET A 219 24.13 -18.68 -12.13
C MET A 219 23.61 -19.80 -11.23
N ASP A 220 24.42 -20.84 -11.01
CA ASP A 220 24.07 -21.98 -10.15
C ASP A 220 23.92 -21.52 -8.69
N GLY A 221 24.80 -20.62 -8.21
CA GLY A 221 24.68 -20.02 -6.88
C GLY A 221 23.40 -19.18 -6.71
N LEU A 222 22.94 -18.49 -7.77
CA LEU A 222 21.65 -17.79 -7.73
C LEU A 222 20.46 -18.75 -7.68
N VAL A 223 20.53 -19.87 -8.39
CA VAL A 223 19.49 -20.93 -8.34
C VAL A 223 19.45 -21.56 -6.95
N GLU A 224 20.59 -21.90 -6.38
CA GLU A 224 20.68 -22.40 -5.01
C GLU A 224 20.13 -21.39 -3.99
N ALA A 225 20.43 -20.10 -4.16
CA ALA A 225 19.88 -19.05 -3.31
C ALA A 225 18.36 -18.93 -3.44
N PHE A 226 17.82 -19.12 -4.65
CA PHE A 226 16.37 -19.14 -4.90
C PHE A 226 15.70 -20.35 -4.20
N GLU A 227 16.29 -21.55 -4.34
CA GLU A 227 15.82 -22.78 -3.70
C GLU A 227 15.85 -22.68 -2.18
N LEU A 228 16.97 -22.19 -1.63
CA LEU A 228 17.12 -21.91 -0.21
C LEU A 228 16.07 -20.91 0.28
N ALA A 229 15.83 -19.83 -0.47
CA ALA A 229 14.86 -18.81 -0.07
C ALA A 229 13.45 -19.40 0.14
N LYS A 230 13.02 -20.37 -0.68
CA LYS A 230 11.72 -21.06 -0.51
C LYS A 230 11.57 -21.73 0.85
N SER A 231 12.66 -22.25 1.40
CA SER A 231 12.69 -22.96 2.68
C SER A 231 12.69 -22.05 3.92
N ILE A 232 12.86 -20.72 3.75
CA ILE A 232 12.88 -19.77 4.87
C ILE A 232 11.48 -19.72 5.55
N PRO A 233 11.38 -20.01 6.86
CA PRO A 233 10.10 -20.03 7.57
C PRO A 233 9.44 -18.64 7.66
N HIS A 234 10.27 -17.59 7.79
CA HIS A 234 9.79 -16.22 7.90
C HIS A 234 9.31 -15.69 6.54
N ARG A 235 7.99 -15.56 6.37
CA ARG A 235 7.34 -15.17 5.09
C ARG A 235 7.96 -13.95 4.40
N ALA A 236 8.26 -12.86 5.11
CA ALA A 236 8.81 -11.64 4.49
C ALA A 236 10.21 -11.87 3.90
N ARG A 237 11.14 -12.40 4.71
CA ARG A 237 12.50 -12.82 4.28
C ARG A 237 12.47 -13.81 3.13
N ARG A 238 11.57 -14.80 3.17
CA ARG A 238 11.34 -15.75 2.07
C ARG A 238 11.00 -15.04 0.76
N LEU A 239 9.98 -14.19 0.77
CA LEU A 239 9.55 -13.47 -0.42
C LEU A 239 10.65 -12.56 -0.95
N GLN A 240 11.39 -11.89 -0.06
CA GLN A 240 12.53 -11.05 -0.43
C GLN A 240 13.61 -11.87 -1.15
N GLY A 241 14.01 -13.01 -0.59
CA GLY A 241 15.00 -13.89 -1.22
C GLY A 241 14.55 -14.39 -2.60
N ILE A 242 13.31 -14.86 -2.70
CA ILE A 242 12.71 -15.33 -3.97
C ILE A 242 12.69 -14.19 -5.00
N MET A 243 12.25 -12.99 -4.61
CA MET A 243 12.21 -11.84 -5.52
C MET A 243 13.63 -11.46 -5.96
N SER A 244 14.57 -11.36 -5.02
CA SER A 244 15.91 -10.87 -5.31
C SER A 244 16.70 -11.82 -6.19
N ALA A 245 16.74 -13.10 -5.84
CA ALA A 245 17.35 -14.13 -6.67
C ALA A 245 16.63 -14.26 -8.02
N GLY A 246 15.29 -14.25 -8.03
CA GLY A 246 14.50 -14.32 -9.26
C GLY A 246 14.78 -13.16 -10.23
N LYS A 247 14.84 -11.90 -9.76
CA LYS A 247 15.17 -10.74 -10.60
C LYS A 247 16.57 -10.85 -11.19
N LEU A 248 17.56 -11.32 -10.43
CA LEU A 248 18.93 -11.55 -10.94
C LEU A 248 18.95 -12.66 -12.00
N ILE A 249 18.20 -13.74 -11.79
CA ILE A 249 18.09 -14.88 -12.70
C ILE A 249 17.48 -14.45 -14.04
N TYR A 250 16.32 -13.78 -14.00
CA TYR A 250 15.65 -13.30 -15.22
C TYR A 250 16.38 -12.11 -15.87
N GLY A 251 17.05 -11.28 -15.08
CA GLY A 251 17.90 -10.18 -15.56
C GLY A 251 19.08 -10.67 -16.41
N SER A 252 19.52 -11.91 -16.24
CA SER A 252 20.54 -12.53 -17.11
C SER A 252 20.11 -12.70 -18.56
N GLY A 253 18.79 -12.73 -18.84
CA GLY A 253 18.20 -12.96 -20.16
C GLY A 253 18.41 -14.35 -20.74
N LYS A 254 19.13 -15.26 -20.06
CA LYS A 254 19.57 -16.56 -20.60
C LYS A 254 18.85 -17.76 -20.01
N VAL A 255 18.25 -17.62 -18.82
CA VAL A 255 17.66 -18.73 -18.08
C VAL A 255 16.19 -18.45 -17.81
N ARG A 256 15.37 -19.49 -17.97
CA ARG A 256 13.96 -19.47 -17.60
C ARG A 256 13.68 -20.59 -16.61
N MET A 257 13.04 -20.26 -15.50
CA MET A 257 12.66 -21.24 -14.48
C MET A 257 11.55 -22.17 -14.99
N ASP A 258 11.44 -23.36 -14.39
CA ASP A 258 10.28 -24.23 -14.55
C ASP A 258 8.99 -23.53 -14.06
N PRO A 259 7.80 -24.01 -14.47
CA PRO A 259 6.54 -23.35 -14.12
C PRO A 259 6.30 -23.24 -12.61
N VAL A 260 6.72 -24.23 -11.82
CA VAL A 260 6.51 -24.22 -10.36
C VAL A 260 7.34 -23.13 -9.71
N ASN A 261 8.64 -23.05 -10.03
CA ASN A 261 9.52 -21.99 -9.55
C ASN A 261 9.12 -20.60 -10.07
N GLU A 262 8.71 -20.50 -11.34
CA GLU A 262 8.20 -19.24 -11.91
C GLU A 262 6.93 -18.78 -11.17
N SER A 263 6.09 -19.70 -10.67
CA SER A 263 4.91 -19.36 -9.88
C SER A 263 5.25 -18.74 -8.51
N PHE A 264 6.30 -19.23 -7.84
CA PHE A 264 6.79 -18.65 -6.58
C PHE A 264 7.36 -17.25 -6.82
N TYR A 265 8.10 -17.08 -7.92
CA TYR A 265 8.64 -15.80 -8.31
C TYR A 265 7.53 -14.78 -8.66
N ILE A 266 6.52 -15.18 -9.44
CA ILE A 266 5.34 -14.34 -9.72
C ILE A 266 4.66 -13.89 -8.42
N ASN A 267 4.45 -14.80 -7.47
CA ASN A 267 3.86 -14.46 -6.17
C ASN A 267 4.73 -13.48 -5.36
N ALA A 268 6.06 -13.59 -5.45
CA ALA A 268 6.97 -12.64 -4.84
C ALA A 268 6.85 -11.26 -5.51
N LEU A 269 6.88 -11.17 -6.84
CA LEU A 269 6.68 -9.93 -7.59
C LEU A 269 5.36 -9.23 -7.20
N LEU A 270 4.26 -9.98 -7.10
CA LEU A 270 2.98 -9.45 -6.65
C LEU A 270 3.03 -8.90 -5.21
N ALA A 271 3.80 -9.53 -4.32
CA ALA A 271 3.94 -9.08 -2.94
C ALA A 271 4.71 -7.75 -2.82
N PHE A 272 5.63 -7.49 -3.75
CA PHE A 272 6.44 -6.27 -3.83
C PHE A 272 5.89 -5.20 -4.79
N GLY A 273 4.72 -5.42 -5.38
CA GLY A 273 4.05 -4.43 -6.25
C GLY A 273 4.49 -4.45 -7.72
N GLU A 274 5.32 -5.41 -8.13
CA GLU A 274 5.83 -5.54 -9.50
C GLU A 274 4.82 -6.26 -10.40
N HIS A 275 3.64 -5.65 -10.55
CA HIS A 275 2.48 -6.28 -11.18
C HIS A 275 2.63 -6.50 -12.69
N ARG A 276 3.34 -5.60 -13.37
CA ARG A 276 3.57 -5.67 -14.82
C ARG A 276 4.46 -6.85 -15.18
N ASP A 277 5.58 -7.01 -14.48
CA ASP A 277 6.51 -8.11 -14.68
C ASP A 277 5.84 -9.46 -14.38
N ALA A 278 5.07 -9.52 -13.28
CA ALA A 278 4.28 -10.70 -12.93
C ALA A 278 3.29 -11.09 -14.05
N TYR A 279 2.58 -10.11 -14.63
CA TYR A 279 1.64 -10.36 -15.73
C TYR A 279 2.34 -10.77 -17.02
N ALA A 280 3.48 -10.15 -17.36
CA ALA A 280 4.27 -10.49 -18.53
C ALA A 280 4.79 -11.94 -18.46
N LEU A 281 5.32 -12.35 -17.30
CA LEU A 281 5.78 -13.72 -17.05
C LEU A 281 4.65 -14.73 -17.22
N PHE A 282 3.50 -14.49 -16.56
CA PHE A 282 2.31 -15.31 -16.73
C PHE A 282 1.89 -15.44 -18.20
N ARG A 283 1.74 -14.31 -18.89
CA ARG A 283 1.24 -14.28 -20.27
C ARG A 283 2.17 -15.00 -21.24
N SER A 284 3.49 -14.91 -21.03
CA SER A 284 4.49 -15.58 -21.86
C SER A 284 4.39 -17.12 -21.89
N ARG A 285 3.74 -17.73 -20.89
CA ARG A 285 3.54 -19.19 -20.78
C ARG A 285 2.09 -19.64 -20.93
N CYS A 286 1.13 -18.71 -20.84
CA CYS A 286 -0.30 -18.98 -20.80
C CYS A 286 -0.83 -19.82 -21.98
N ASP A 287 -0.22 -19.70 -23.16
CA ASP A 287 -0.63 -20.45 -24.36
C ASP A 287 0.08 -21.79 -24.52
N LYS A 288 1.19 -22.01 -23.80
CA LYS A 288 2.03 -23.21 -23.92
C LYS A 288 1.83 -24.21 -22.78
N PHE A 289 1.37 -23.74 -21.61
CA PHE A 289 1.24 -24.55 -20.41
C PHE A 289 -0.24 -24.74 -20.07
N HIS A 290 -0.73 -25.97 -20.25
CA HIS A 290 -2.15 -26.31 -20.22
C HIS A 290 -2.62 -26.76 -18.83
N GLU A 291 -2.18 -26.07 -17.78
CA GLU A 291 -2.59 -26.37 -16.41
C GLU A 291 -3.61 -25.35 -15.89
N LYS A 292 -4.61 -25.83 -15.15
CA LYS A 292 -5.65 -24.98 -14.54
C LYS A 292 -5.08 -24.09 -13.46
N TRP A 293 -4.18 -24.62 -12.62
CA TRP A 293 -3.56 -23.85 -11.55
C TRP A 293 -2.77 -22.64 -12.10
N TRP A 294 -2.18 -22.75 -13.30
CA TRP A 294 -1.50 -21.65 -13.97
C TRP A 294 -2.46 -20.53 -14.38
N HIS A 295 -3.64 -20.90 -14.91
CA HIS A 295 -4.70 -19.94 -15.21
C HIS A 295 -5.24 -19.29 -13.93
N THR A 296 -5.34 -20.06 -12.85
CA THR A 296 -5.73 -19.57 -11.51
C THR A 296 -4.71 -18.56 -10.97
N LEU A 297 -3.41 -18.81 -11.16
CA LEU A 297 -2.35 -17.85 -10.87
C LEU A 297 -2.53 -16.56 -11.68
N GLY A 298 -2.80 -16.67 -12.99
CA GLY A 298 -3.09 -15.53 -13.85
C GLY A 298 -4.31 -14.71 -13.40
N LEU A 299 -5.38 -15.37 -12.95
CA LEU A 299 -6.55 -14.71 -12.38
C LEU A 299 -6.16 -13.92 -11.11
N ASN A 300 -5.32 -14.50 -10.25
CA ASN A 300 -4.81 -13.80 -9.06
C ASN A 300 -3.92 -12.60 -9.43
N VAL A 301 -3.05 -12.74 -10.44
CA VAL A 301 -2.24 -11.64 -10.98
C VAL A 301 -3.12 -10.49 -11.44
N CYS A 302 -4.17 -10.76 -12.23
CA CYS A 302 -5.13 -9.74 -12.69
C CYS A 302 -5.85 -9.05 -11.53
N LEU A 303 -6.25 -9.78 -10.48
CA LEU A 303 -6.90 -9.18 -9.31
C LEU A 303 -5.94 -8.35 -8.46
N ALA A 304 -4.69 -8.81 -8.33
CA ALA A 304 -3.64 -8.12 -7.62
C ALA A 304 -3.27 -6.82 -8.34
N SER A 305 -3.13 -6.83 -9.67
CA SER A 305 -2.84 -5.66 -10.51
C SER A 305 -4.04 -4.76 -10.81
N ASN A 306 -5.21 -5.03 -10.19
CA ASN A 306 -6.46 -4.31 -10.45
C ASN A 306 -6.97 -4.37 -11.90
N ASN A 307 -6.43 -5.25 -12.75
CA ASN A 307 -6.90 -5.49 -14.11
C ASN A 307 -8.18 -6.36 -14.11
N LEU A 308 -9.30 -5.77 -13.72
CA LEU A 308 -10.59 -6.46 -13.58
C LEU A 308 -11.18 -6.91 -14.92
N ARG A 309 -10.92 -6.17 -16.01
CA ARG A 309 -11.36 -6.61 -17.35
C ARG A 309 -10.53 -7.79 -17.85
N GLY A 310 -9.22 -7.75 -17.64
CA GLY A 310 -8.32 -8.88 -17.89
C GLY A 310 -8.72 -10.11 -17.09
N PHE A 311 -9.10 -9.95 -15.82
CA PHE A 311 -9.66 -11.03 -15.01
C PHE A 311 -10.92 -11.64 -15.66
N LYS A 312 -11.90 -10.81 -16.08
CA LYS A 312 -13.13 -11.32 -16.71
C LYS A 312 -12.83 -12.12 -17.98
N ARG A 313 -11.95 -11.58 -18.84
CA ARG A 313 -11.55 -12.24 -20.10
C ARG A 313 -10.84 -13.57 -19.81
N LEU A 314 -9.87 -13.56 -18.90
CA LEU A 314 -9.13 -14.75 -18.52
C LEU A 314 -10.03 -15.79 -17.85
N LEU A 315 -11.04 -15.38 -17.07
CA LEU A 315 -12.00 -16.31 -16.45
C LEU A 315 -12.83 -17.03 -17.52
N GLN A 316 -13.32 -16.29 -18.52
CA GLN A 316 -14.03 -16.88 -19.66
C GLN A 316 -13.13 -17.82 -20.47
N GLU A 317 -11.88 -17.41 -20.74
CA GLU A 317 -10.87 -18.26 -21.38
C GLU A 317 -10.61 -19.54 -20.57
N THR A 318 -10.54 -19.44 -19.24
CA THR A 318 -10.30 -20.56 -18.32
C THR A 318 -11.48 -21.52 -18.31
N ASP A 319 -12.71 -21.01 -18.19
CA ASP A 319 -13.91 -21.84 -18.17
C ASP A 319 -14.13 -22.55 -19.53
N ALA A 320 -13.78 -21.91 -20.64
CA ALA A 320 -13.82 -22.51 -21.97
C ALA A 320 -12.75 -23.59 -22.17
N ARG A 321 -11.54 -23.39 -21.62
CA ARG A 321 -10.42 -24.36 -21.71
C ARG A 321 -10.59 -25.56 -20.77
N PHE A 322 -11.21 -25.38 -19.61
CA PHE A 322 -11.35 -26.41 -18.58
C PHE A 322 -12.83 -26.63 -18.19
N PRO A 323 -13.68 -27.10 -19.12
CA PRO A 323 -15.12 -27.24 -18.87
C PRO A 323 -15.43 -28.26 -17.76
N ASP A 324 -14.66 -29.34 -17.65
CA ASP A 324 -14.85 -30.40 -16.65
C ASP A 324 -14.61 -29.92 -15.21
N SER A 325 -13.87 -28.82 -15.08
CA SER A 325 -13.59 -28.18 -13.81
C SER A 325 -14.66 -27.19 -13.37
N ALA A 326 -15.57 -26.77 -14.25
CA ALA A 326 -16.63 -25.84 -13.91
C ALA A 326 -17.67 -26.53 -13.01
N PRO A 327 -18.19 -25.88 -11.95
CA PRO A 327 -18.02 -24.47 -11.58
C PRO A 327 -16.83 -24.18 -10.64
N TYR A 328 -15.95 -25.14 -10.36
CA TYR A 328 -14.90 -24.98 -9.35
C TYR A 328 -13.83 -23.94 -9.75
N LEU A 329 -13.58 -23.00 -8.84
CA LEU A 329 -12.50 -22.02 -8.86
C LEU A 329 -11.90 -21.97 -7.45
N ASP A 330 -10.59 -21.70 -7.35
CA ASP A 330 -9.93 -21.48 -6.06
C ASP A 330 -10.70 -20.47 -5.20
N ILE A 331 -10.95 -20.83 -3.94
CA ILE A 331 -11.82 -20.08 -3.03
C ILE A 331 -11.19 -18.73 -2.66
N LYS A 332 -9.85 -18.67 -2.52
CA LYS A 332 -9.13 -17.43 -2.23
C LYS A 332 -9.24 -16.46 -3.39
N VAL A 333 -9.11 -16.94 -4.63
CA VAL A 333 -9.30 -16.14 -5.85
C VAL A 333 -10.74 -15.64 -5.94
N LEU A 334 -11.72 -16.52 -5.72
CA LEU A 334 -13.14 -16.17 -5.80
C LEU A 334 -13.54 -15.12 -4.74
N ARG A 335 -13.09 -15.31 -3.50
CA ARG A 335 -13.29 -14.36 -2.39
C ARG A 335 -12.63 -13.01 -2.69
N PHE A 336 -11.43 -13.01 -3.27
CA PHE A 336 -10.72 -11.79 -3.64
C PHE A 336 -11.42 -11.04 -4.80
N ALA A 337 -11.89 -11.77 -5.81
CA ALA A 337 -12.65 -11.22 -6.93
C ALA A 337 -13.95 -10.57 -6.45
N ILE A 338 -14.76 -11.27 -5.64
CA ILE A 338 -16.02 -10.73 -5.08
C ILE A 338 -15.74 -9.41 -4.34
N LYS A 339 -14.70 -9.36 -3.50
CA LYS A 339 -14.30 -8.15 -2.78
C LYS A 339 -13.97 -6.98 -3.72
N LYS A 340 -13.20 -7.24 -4.79
CA LYS A 340 -12.76 -6.22 -5.76
C LYS A 340 -13.92 -5.71 -6.63
N PHE A 341 -14.75 -6.61 -7.18
CA PHE A 341 -15.92 -6.21 -7.98
C PHE A 341 -16.99 -5.50 -7.14
N LEU A 342 -17.17 -5.88 -5.87
CA LEU A 342 -17.98 -5.11 -4.93
C LEU A 342 -17.41 -3.71 -4.72
N LYS A 343 -16.08 -3.56 -4.58
CA LYS A 343 -15.43 -2.26 -4.36
C LYS A 343 -15.78 -1.26 -5.46
N VAL A 344 -15.77 -1.70 -6.72
CA VAL A 344 -16.09 -0.88 -7.92
C VAL A 344 -17.59 -0.78 -8.24
N ASP A 345 -18.45 -1.36 -7.39
CA ASP A 345 -19.91 -1.38 -7.55
C ASP A 345 -20.41 -2.13 -8.80
N ASN A 346 -19.63 -3.10 -9.30
CA ASN A 346 -20.06 -3.99 -10.39
C ASN A 346 -20.91 -5.14 -9.82
N MET A 347 -22.20 -4.87 -9.62
CA MET A 347 -23.14 -5.81 -9.01
C MET A 347 -23.44 -7.04 -9.87
N ALA A 348 -23.37 -6.91 -11.20
CA ALA A 348 -23.63 -8.03 -12.12
C ALA A 348 -22.58 -9.12 -11.95
N MET A 349 -21.30 -8.78 -12.13
CA MET A 349 -20.17 -9.72 -11.97
C MET A 349 -20.08 -10.25 -10.54
N THR A 350 -20.32 -9.39 -9.56
CA THR A 350 -20.36 -9.79 -8.14
C THR A 350 -21.40 -10.89 -7.90
N THR A 351 -22.60 -10.74 -8.48
CA THR A 351 -23.69 -11.70 -8.31
C THR A 351 -23.36 -13.02 -9.02
N GLU A 352 -22.77 -12.96 -10.22
CA GLU A 352 -22.28 -14.12 -10.97
C GLU A 352 -21.26 -14.93 -10.16
N LEU A 353 -20.21 -14.27 -9.67
CA LEU A 353 -19.16 -14.90 -8.85
C LEU A 353 -19.72 -15.44 -7.53
N THR A 354 -20.65 -14.74 -6.88
CA THR A 354 -21.29 -15.22 -5.66
C THR A 354 -22.17 -16.44 -5.92
N ASN A 355 -22.89 -16.48 -7.05
CA ASN A 355 -23.65 -17.65 -7.45
C ASN A 355 -22.72 -18.85 -7.70
N ARG A 356 -21.57 -18.62 -8.35
CA ARG A 356 -20.53 -19.64 -8.54
C ARG A 356 -20.01 -20.17 -7.21
N PHE A 357 -19.73 -19.30 -6.24
CA PHE A 357 -19.35 -19.70 -4.88
C PHE A 357 -20.41 -20.58 -4.23
N LEU A 358 -21.69 -20.17 -4.28
CA LEU A 358 -22.79 -20.95 -3.71
C LEU A 358 -22.97 -22.31 -4.41
N GLN A 359 -22.70 -22.41 -5.71
CA GLN A 359 -22.70 -23.70 -6.42
C GLN A 359 -21.60 -24.63 -5.90
N ILE A 360 -20.38 -24.11 -5.69
CA ILE A 360 -19.27 -24.88 -5.12
C ILE A 360 -19.63 -25.40 -3.72
N VAL A 361 -20.19 -24.53 -2.87
CA VAL A 361 -20.62 -24.91 -1.52
C VAL A 361 -21.71 -25.98 -1.55
N LYS A 362 -22.67 -25.89 -2.49
CA LYS A 362 -23.70 -26.93 -2.66
C LYS A 362 -23.14 -28.29 -3.10
N LEU A 363 -22.11 -28.29 -3.96
CA LEU A 363 -21.50 -29.50 -4.49
C LEU A 363 -20.53 -30.18 -3.53
N ARG A 364 -19.80 -29.38 -2.72
CA ARG A 364 -18.65 -29.86 -1.93
C ARG A 364 -18.80 -29.69 -0.42
N GLY A 365 -19.81 -28.95 0.05
CA GLY A 365 -20.01 -28.67 1.48
C GLY A 365 -19.10 -27.58 2.03
N LEU A 366 -19.01 -27.51 3.38
CA LEU A 366 -18.14 -26.61 4.13
C LEU A 366 -17.16 -27.39 5.01
N SER A 367 -15.93 -26.89 5.11
CA SER A 367 -14.92 -27.37 6.06
C SER A 367 -14.90 -26.53 7.34
N ALA A 368 -14.73 -27.19 8.50
CA ALA A 368 -14.59 -26.55 9.82
C ALA A 368 -13.14 -26.11 10.12
N VAL A 369 -12.14 -26.68 9.44
CA VAL A 369 -10.72 -26.46 9.77
C VAL A 369 -10.10 -25.44 8.82
N ASN A 370 -9.53 -24.36 9.38
CA ASN A 370 -8.52 -23.57 8.69
C ASN A 370 -7.24 -24.42 8.60
N THR A 371 -7.08 -25.18 7.52
CA THR A 371 -5.81 -25.85 7.19
C THR A 371 -4.76 -24.84 6.70
N GLU A 372 -4.61 -23.71 7.39
CA GLU A 372 -3.56 -22.73 7.10
C GLU A 372 -2.19 -23.16 7.66
N ASN A 373 -2.15 -24.22 8.48
CA ASN A 373 -0.91 -24.86 8.96
C ASN A 373 -0.45 -26.02 8.06
N ALA A 374 -0.71 -25.97 6.75
CA ALA A 374 -0.06 -26.89 5.83
C ALA A 374 1.45 -26.63 5.87
N ARG A 375 2.20 -27.57 6.45
CA ARG A 375 3.65 -27.63 6.33
C ARG A 375 3.99 -27.52 4.84
N PHE A 376 5.04 -26.79 4.51
CA PHE A 376 5.50 -26.69 3.12
C PHE A 376 5.89 -28.09 2.66
N GLU A 377 5.15 -28.66 1.70
CA GLU A 377 5.50 -29.93 1.09
C GLU A 377 6.61 -29.67 0.07
N MET A 378 7.76 -30.32 0.25
CA MET A 378 8.78 -30.37 -0.81
C MET A 378 8.31 -31.39 -1.84
N PHE A 379 8.23 -30.98 -3.10
CA PHE A 379 7.88 -31.87 -4.20
C PHE A 379 9.14 -32.57 -4.72
N HIS A 380 9.07 -33.87 -4.98
CA HIS A 380 10.18 -34.63 -5.55
C HIS A 380 10.10 -34.72 -7.08
N ASN A 381 8.95 -34.41 -7.68
CA ASN A 381 8.76 -34.34 -9.13
C ASN A 381 7.64 -33.34 -9.52
N ASP A 382 7.59 -32.99 -10.81
CA ASP A 382 6.63 -32.02 -11.35
C ASP A 382 5.17 -32.52 -11.26
N ASP A 383 4.95 -33.83 -11.35
CA ASP A 383 3.61 -34.43 -11.30
C ASP A 383 2.99 -34.34 -9.90
N GLU A 384 3.79 -34.52 -8.86
CA GLU A 384 3.41 -34.33 -7.46
C GLU A 384 3.07 -32.87 -7.19
N ALA A 385 3.90 -31.94 -7.70
CA ALA A 385 3.63 -30.50 -7.63
C ALA A 385 2.33 -30.13 -8.36
N ASN A 386 2.12 -30.65 -9.57
CA ASN A 386 0.90 -30.40 -10.35
C ASN A 386 -0.34 -30.98 -9.67
N THR A 387 -0.25 -32.18 -9.11
CA THR A 387 -1.35 -32.81 -8.36
C THR A 387 -1.71 -32.00 -7.12
N TYR A 388 -0.69 -31.54 -6.37
CA TYR A 388 -0.88 -30.68 -5.23
C TYR A 388 -1.50 -29.33 -5.61
N LEU A 389 -1.01 -28.67 -6.66
CA LEU A 389 -1.48 -27.35 -7.09
C LEU A 389 -2.87 -27.38 -7.73
N ASN A 390 -3.26 -28.49 -8.34
CA ASN A 390 -4.61 -28.70 -8.88
C ASN A 390 -5.61 -29.24 -7.85
N ARG A 391 -5.20 -29.44 -6.58
CA ARG A 391 -6.09 -29.96 -5.54
C ARG A 391 -7.30 -29.06 -5.34
N VAL A 392 -8.46 -29.69 -5.15
CA VAL A 392 -9.72 -28.97 -4.92
C VAL A 392 -9.81 -28.61 -3.43
N GLU A 393 -9.54 -27.35 -3.09
CA GLU A 393 -9.79 -26.79 -1.77
C GLU A 393 -11.29 -26.58 -1.52
N VAL A 394 -11.80 -27.10 -0.40
CA VAL A 394 -13.20 -26.95 0.04
C VAL A 394 -13.40 -25.59 0.72
N PRO A 395 -14.51 -24.87 0.48
CA PRO A 395 -14.77 -23.60 1.16
C PRO A 395 -14.86 -23.77 2.69
N THR A 396 -14.25 -22.84 3.43
CA THR A 396 -14.35 -22.82 4.90
C THR A 396 -15.55 -21.99 5.36
N GLN A 397 -15.99 -22.19 6.61
CA GLN A 397 -16.94 -21.29 7.27
C GLN A 397 -16.45 -19.84 7.29
N HIS A 398 -15.14 -19.64 7.46
CA HIS A 398 -14.53 -18.32 7.44
C HIS A 398 -14.71 -17.63 6.08
N ASP A 399 -14.51 -18.36 4.98
CA ASP A 399 -14.70 -17.82 3.63
C ASP A 399 -16.15 -17.39 3.37
N PHE A 400 -17.10 -18.22 3.80
CA PHE A 400 -18.53 -17.92 3.67
C PHE A 400 -18.89 -16.65 4.46
N THR A 401 -18.41 -16.55 5.70
CA THR A 401 -18.63 -15.40 6.59
C THR A 401 -17.97 -14.13 6.06
N ALA A 402 -16.77 -14.23 5.47
CA ALA A 402 -16.09 -13.10 4.85
C ALA A 402 -16.91 -12.54 3.67
N ILE A 403 -17.51 -13.40 2.84
CA ILE A 403 -18.37 -12.97 1.72
C ILE A 403 -19.62 -12.25 2.25
N ILE A 404 -20.28 -12.77 3.30
CA ILE A 404 -21.40 -12.08 3.96
C ILE A 404 -20.95 -10.68 4.40
N ASN A 405 -19.82 -10.58 5.10
CA ASN A 405 -19.29 -9.32 5.60
C ASN A 405 -18.94 -8.32 4.49
N TYR A 406 -18.55 -8.78 3.29
CA TYR A 406 -18.37 -7.90 2.14
C TYR A 406 -19.68 -7.27 1.65
N PHE A 407 -20.78 -8.03 1.63
CA PHE A 407 -22.09 -7.50 1.25
C PHE A 407 -22.72 -6.63 2.35
N VAL A 408 -22.48 -6.96 3.63
CA VAL A 408 -22.83 -6.11 4.78
C VAL A 408 -22.11 -4.76 4.66
N HIS A 409 -20.81 -4.76 4.36
CA HIS A 409 -20.03 -3.54 4.13
C HIS A 409 -20.64 -2.67 3.01
N LYS A 410 -21.19 -3.30 1.97
CA LYS A 410 -21.82 -2.61 0.83
C LYS A 410 -23.31 -2.33 1.02
N LYS A 411 -23.86 -2.62 2.20
CA LYS A 411 -25.28 -2.41 2.55
C LYS A 411 -26.26 -3.11 1.60
N ASN A 412 -25.88 -4.24 1.00
CA ASN A 412 -26.76 -5.02 0.14
C ASN A 412 -27.56 -6.04 0.98
N THR A 413 -28.65 -5.57 1.57
CA THR A 413 -29.48 -6.36 2.49
C THR A 413 -30.07 -7.61 1.82
N ALA A 414 -30.56 -7.50 0.58
CA ALA A 414 -31.16 -8.61 -0.16
C ALA A 414 -30.19 -9.78 -0.39
N MET A 415 -28.94 -9.49 -0.75
CA MET A 415 -27.92 -10.52 -0.93
C MET A 415 -27.51 -11.14 0.41
N VAL A 416 -27.38 -10.33 1.46
CA VAL A 416 -27.05 -10.80 2.81
C VAL A 416 -28.13 -11.77 3.32
N GLU A 417 -29.41 -11.42 3.18
CA GLU A 417 -30.54 -12.31 3.53
C GLU A 417 -30.50 -13.63 2.73
N ARG A 418 -30.11 -13.59 1.45
CA ARG A 418 -29.96 -14.79 0.63
C ARG A 418 -28.81 -15.68 1.12
N LEU A 419 -27.68 -15.08 1.48
CA LEU A 419 -26.51 -15.81 1.98
C LEU A 419 -26.79 -16.44 3.35
N PHE A 420 -27.43 -15.73 4.28
CA PHE A 420 -27.85 -16.27 5.57
C PHE A 420 -28.78 -17.48 5.41
N ARG A 421 -29.82 -17.36 4.58
CA ARG A 421 -30.72 -18.49 4.28
C ARG A 421 -29.97 -19.69 3.71
N THR A 422 -29.05 -19.43 2.77
CA THR A 422 -28.28 -20.51 2.15
C THR A 422 -27.38 -21.19 3.18
N TYR A 423 -26.75 -20.44 4.09
CA TYR A 423 -25.93 -20.99 5.16
C TYR A 423 -26.75 -21.91 6.08
N VAL A 424 -27.92 -21.46 6.54
CA VAL A 424 -28.79 -22.27 7.42
C VAL A 424 -29.27 -23.55 6.74
N ALA A 425 -29.56 -23.51 5.44
CA ALA A 425 -30.00 -24.67 4.67
C ALA A 425 -28.93 -25.77 4.46
N LEU A 426 -27.64 -25.49 4.71
CA LEU A 426 -26.57 -26.49 4.56
C LEU A 426 -26.62 -27.55 5.69
N PRO A 427 -26.08 -28.77 5.47
CA PRO A 427 -25.97 -29.78 6.52
C PRO A 427 -25.18 -29.29 7.74
N ASN A 428 -25.55 -29.74 8.94
CA ASN A 428 -24.98 -29.24 10.21
C ASN A 428 -23.59 -29.82 10.57
N VAL A 429 -23.07 -30.77 9.80
CA VAL A 429 -21.95 -31.65 10.22
C VAL A 429 -20.64 -30.89 10.49
N ASN A 430 -20.48 -29.67 9.97
CA ASN A 430 -19.23 -28.88 10.08
C ASN A 430 -19.48 -27.39 10.39
N LYS A 431 -20.59 -27.04 11.06
CA LYS A 431 -20.92 -25.63 11.36
C LYS A 431 -20.65 -25.30 12.82
N ASP A 432 -19.92 -24.21 13.02
CA ASP A 432 -19.79 -23.56 14.32
C ASP A 432 -20.72 -22.34 14.34
N TYR A 433 -21.95 -22.51 14.85
CA TYR A 433 -22.90 -21.41 14.93
C TYR A 433 -22.46 -20.28 15.86
N ASN A 434 -21.62 -20.57 16.87
CA ASN A 434 -21.10 -19.57 17.78
C ASN A 434 -20.14 -18.61 17.06
N ASP A 435 -19.11 -19.17 16.40
CA ASP A 435 -18.16 -18.40 15.59
C ASP A 435 -18.88 -17.62 14.48
N PHE A 436 -19.88 -18.23 13.85
CA PHE A 436 -20.70 -17.58 12.83
C PHE A 436 -21.45 -16.35 13.37
N ILE A 437 -22.16 -16.48 14.49
CA ILE A 437 -22.92 -15.40 15.14
C ILE A 437 -21.99 -14.24 15.53
N LEU A 438 -20.85 -14.55 16.14
CA LEU A 438 -19.89 -13.53 16.60
C LEU A 438 -19.22 -12.81 15.44
N ARG A 439 -18.80 -13.51 14.38
CA ARG A 439 -18.13 -12.89 13.21
C ARG A 439 -19.07 -12.09 12.31
N THR A 440 -20.37 -12.35 12.36
CA THR A 440 -21.40 -11.61 11.62
C THR A 440 -22.09 -10.55 12.49
N ASN A 441 -21.69 -10.42 13.76
CA ASN A 441 -22.28 -9.54 14.77
C ASN A 441 -23.80 -9.73 14.96
N LEU A 442 -24.32 -10.94 14.71
CA LEU A 442 -25.74 -11.22 14.85
C LEU A 442 -26.20 -11.08 16.32
N ASN A 443 -25.31 -11.36 17.27
CA ASN A 443 -25.52 -11.19 18.71
C ASN A 443 -25.90 -9.77 19.15
N LEU A 444 -25.77 -8.76 18.27
CA LEU A 444 -26.19 -7.39 18.54
C LEU A 444 -27.67 -7.12 18.22
N LEU A 445 -28.42 -8.12 17.76
CA LEU A 445 -29.86 -8.02 17.55
C LEU A 445 -30.61 -8.11 18.88
N ARG A 446 -31.71 -7.35 19.02
CA ARG A 446 -32.58 -7.37 20.20
C ARG A 446 -33.27 -8.71 20.42
N ASP A 447 -33.67 -9.35 19.34
CA ASP A 447 -34.37 -10.63 19.37
C ASP A 447 -34.04 -11.46 18.12
N PHE A 448 -34.22 -12.78 18.24
CA PHE A 448 -34.08 -13.69 17.12
C PHE A 448 -35.25 -13.58 16.13
N THR A 449 -36.39 -13.01 16.54
CA THR A 449 -37.59 -12.93 15.70
C THR A 449 -37.35 -12.12 14.42
N ALA A 450 -36.51 -11.08 14.50
CA ALA A 450 -36.09 -10.28 13.35
C ALA A 450 -35.23 -11.08 12.34
N LEU A 451 -34.37 -11.98 12.83
CA LEU A 451 -33.56 -12.89 12.01
C LEU A 451 -34.44 -14.02 11.43
N SER A 452 -35.33 -14.58 12.23
CA SER A 452 -36.29 -15.63 11.86
C SER A 452 -37.19 -15.19 10.69
N LYS A 453 -37.72 -13.96 10.72
CA LYS A 453 -38.50 -13.40 9.57
C LYS A 453 -37.69 -13.30 8.28
N ALA A 454 -36.38 -13.02 8.36
CA ALA A 454 -35.51 -12.98 7.18
C ALA A 454 -35.19 -14.39 6.66
N LEU A 455 -35.08 -15.37 7.56
CA LEU A 455 -34.83 -16.77 7.24
C LEU A 455 -36.06 -17.50 6.65
N GLN A 456 -37.28 -17.12 7.08
CA GLN A 456 -38.55 -17.76 6.70
C GLN A 456 -39.11 -17.37 5.30
N ARG A 457 -38.51 -16.40 4.59
CA ARG A 457 -39.01 -15.92 3.27
C ARG A 457 -38.76 -16.90 2.10
N GLY A 458 -38.95 -18.21 2.27
CA GLY A 458 -38.74 -19.23 1.24
C GLY A 458 -39.21 -20.63 1.64
N LYS A 459 -39.15 -21.62 0.74
CA LYS A 459 -39.50 -23.01 1.04
C LYS A 459 -38.53 -23.60 2.07
N GLN A 460 -39.02 -23.96 3.25
CA GLN A 460 -38.24 -24.59 4.31
C GLN A 460 -38.26 -26.11 4.18
N SER A 461 -37.09 -26.75 4.29
CA SER A 461 -37.00 -28.20 4.52
C SER A 461 -37.00 -28.47 6.02
N ALA A 462 -37.37 -29.69 6.43
CA ALA A 462 -37.30 -30.11 7.85
C ALA A 462 -35.90 -29.88 8.47
N SER A 463 -34.83 -30.12 7.70
CA SER A 463 -33.45 -29.83 8.11
C SER A 463 -33.13 -28.34 8.27
N THR A 464 -33.81 -27.46 7.52
CA THR A 464 -33.63 -26.00 7.63
C THR A 464 -34.31 -25.48 8.89
N GLU A 465 -35.46 -26.04 9.26
CA GLU A 465 -36.17 -25.71 10.51
C GLU A 465 -35.37 -26.15 11.74
N GLU A 466 -34.81 -27.37 11.71
CA GLU A 466 -33.94 -27.87 12.77
C GLU A 466 -32.67 -27.01 12.93
N ASN A 467 -31.96 -26.70 11.85
CA ASN A 467 -30.80 -25.82 11.89
C ASN A 467 -31.14 -24.39 12.36
N SER A 468 -32.35 -23.91 12.05
CA SER A 468 -32.80 -22.59 12.51
C SER A 468 -33.02 -22.58 14.02
N LYS A 469 -33.55 -23.68 14.60
CA LYS A 469 -33.68 -23.83 16.05
C LYS A 469 -32.33 -23.90 16.75
N ILE A 470 -31.37 -24.67 16.21
CA ILE A 470 -30.01 -24.73 16.78
C ILE A 470 -29.35 -23.35 16.77
N LEU A 471 -29.52 -22.59 15.68
CA LEU A 471 -29.03 -21.21 15.59
C LEU A 471 -29.70 -20.28 16.60
N GLU A 472 -31.02 -20.45 16.83
CA GLU A 472 -31.79 -19.70 17.82
C GLU A 472 -31.32 -19.98 19.25
N ASP A 473 -31.10 -21.24 19.59
CA ASP A 473 -30.61 -21.66 20.91
C ASP A 473 -29.22 -21.09 21.19
N GLU A 474 -28.31 -21.14 20.21
CA GLU A 474 -26.96 -20.60 20.34
C GLU A 474 -26.95 -19.06 20.41
N PHE A 475 -27.83 -18.41 19.63
CA PHE A 475 -28.04 -16.97 19.71
C PHE A 475 -28.51 -16.56 21.11
N ASN A 476 -29.52 -17.26 21.65
CA ASN A 476 -30.06 -16.97 22.98
C ASN A 476 -29.01 -17.21 24.07
N ARG A 477 -28.18 -18.25 23.94
CA ARG A 477 -27.05 -18.50 24.85
C ARG A 477 -26.05 -17.35 24.87
N ILE A 478 -25.64 -16.86 23.69
CA ILE A 478 -24.71 -15.72 23.58
C ILE A 478 -25.36 -14.45 24.14
N VAL A 479 -26.63 -14.18 23.83
CA VAL A 479 -27.31 -12.97 24.32
C VAL A 479 -27.53 -13.01 25.84
N ALA A 480 -27.78 -14.18 26.42
CA ALA A 480 -27.91 -14.36 27.86
C ALA A 480 -26.63 -14.06 28.64
N SER A 481 -25.46 -14.13 28.00
CA SER A 481 -24.17 -13.69 28.59
C SER A 481 -24.04 -12.17 28.71
N TYR A 482 -24.92 -11.39 28.07
CA TYR A 482 -25.01 -9.95 28.25
C TYR A 482 -26.00 -9.61 29.37
N ASP A 483 -25.68 -8.58 30.16
CA ASP A 483 -26.64 -7.99 31.10
C ASP A 483 -27.69 -7.17 30.33
N THR A 484 -28.67 -7.88 29.76
CA THR A 484 -29.80 -7.29 29.02
C THR A 484 -30.81 -6.57 29.94
N SER A 485 -30.62 -6.65 31.26
CA SER A 485 -31.40 -5.89 32.25
C SER A 485 -30.94 -4.43 32.36
N ASP A 486 -29.70 -4.13 31.94
CA ASP A 486 -29.20 -2.77 31.81
C ASP A 486 -29.92 -2.04 30.65
N PRO A 487 -30.65 -0.95 30.92
CA PRO A 487 -31.34 -0.18 29.89
C PRO A 487 -30.39 0.36 28.81
N VAL A 488 -29.13 0.63 29.16
CA VAL A 488 -28.10 1.09 28.21
C VAL A 488 -27.77 0.00 27.21
N VAL A 489 -27.59 -1.24 27.66
CA VAL A 489 -27.30 -2.40 26.80
C VAL A 489 -28.50 -2.69 25.89
N LYS A 490 -29.71 -2.63 26.43
CA LYS A 490 -30.95 -2.86 25.68
C LYS A 490 -31.20 -1.81 24.58
N ASP A 491 -30.88 -0.55 24.85
CA ASP A 491 -31.03 0.54 23.88
C ASP A 491 -29.97 0.48 22.77
N LEU A 492 -28.80 -0.04 23.11
CA LEU A 492 -27.68 -0.28 22.20
C LEU A 492 -28.01 -1.35 21.15
N LEU A 493 -28.73 -2.43 21.50
CA LEU A 493 -29.06 -3.51 20.56
C LEU A 493 -29.94 -3.08 19.37
N PHE A 494 -29.68 -3.64 18.20
CA PHE A 494 -30.35 -3.34 16.94
C PHE A 494 -31.72 -4.04 16.82
N LYS A 495 -32.72 -3.33 16.32
CA LYS A 495 -34.10 -3.86 16.18
C LYS A 495 -34.24 -4.90 15.07
N ASN A 496 -33.44 -4.80 14.02
CA ASN A 496 -33.51 -5.71 12.87
C ASN A 496 -32.19 -5.73 12.08
N MET A 497 -32.10 -6.67 11.13
CA MET A 497 -30.93 -6.85 10.27
C MET A 497 -30.58 -5.61 9.43
N ASN A 498 -31.59 -4.86 8.95
CA ASN A 498 -31.34 -3.66 8.16
C ASN A 498 -30.69 -2.57 9.01
N ASP A 499 -31.08 -2.42 10.27
CA ASP A 499 -30.48 -1.46 11.20
C ASP A 499 -29.04 -1.83 11.54
N LEU A 500 -28.76 -3.12 11.78
CA LEU A 500 -27.42 -3.67 12.02
C LEU A 500 -26.49 -3.40 10.83
N ILE A 501 -26.94 -3.69 9.61
CA ILE A 501 -26.18 -3.46 8.37
C ILE A 501 -25.99 -1.96 8.10
N SER A 502 -27.00 -1.14 8.40
CA SER A 502 -26.98 0.29 8.13
C SER A 502 -26.01 1.08 9.03
N HIS A 503 -25.79 0.62 10.26
CA HIS A 503 -24.99 1.28 11.30
C HIS A 503 -23.72 0.51 11.66
N ARG A 504 -22.93 0.14 10.65
CA ARG A 504 -21.74 -0.70 10.79
C ARG A 504 -20.70 -0.24 11.80
N SER A 505 -20.37 1.05 11.84
CA SER A 505 -19.34 1.57 12.77
C SER A 505 -19.76 1.37 14.23
N LEU A 506 -21.05 1.57 14.50
CA LEU A 506 -21.66 1.32 15.80
C LEU A 506 -21.69 -0.18 16.11
N SER A 507 -22.11 -1.02 15.16
CA SER A 507 -22.08 -2.49 15.29
C SER A 507 -20.69 -3.02 15.64
N HIS A 508 -19.65 -2.59 14.94
CA HIS A 508 -18.27 -3.04 15.20
C HIS A 508 -17.76 -2.57 16.59
N ALA A 509 -18.08 -1.32 16.96
CA ALA A 509 -17.75 -0.77 18.26
C ALA A 509 -18.38 -1.58 19.40
N MET A 510 -19.66 -1.91 19.26
CA MET A 510 -20.41 -2.67 20.25
C MET A 510 -19.98 -4.13 20.33
N ALA A 511 -19.75 -4.79 19.19
CA ALA A 511 -19.25 -6.16 19.15
C ALA A 511 -17.91 -6.27 19.89
N THR A 512 -17.02 -5.29 19.74
CA THR A 512 -15.73 -5.27 20.43
C THR A 512 -15.86 -5.16 21.95
N ILE A 513 -16.86 -4.42 22.43
CA ILE A 513 -17.12 -4.22 23.86
C ILE A 513 -17.83 -5.44 24.47
N LEU A 514 -18.82 -5.98 23.76
CA LEU A 514 -19.69 -7.06 24.24
C LEU A 514 -19.04 -8.45 24.09
N ASN A 515 -18.42 -8.76 22.95
CA ASN A 515 -17.84 -10.09 22.68
C ASN A 515 -16.66 -10.42 23.61
N LYS A 516 -16.03 -9.41 24.24
CA LYS A 516 -14.96 -9.59 25.23
C LYS A 516 -15.45 -10.20 26.55
N LYS A 517 -16.69 -9.91 26.97
CA LYS A 517 -17.27 -10.54 28.18
C LYS A 517 -17.50 -12.03 27.95
N VAL A 518 -17.97 -12.38 26.75
CA VAL A 518 -18.24 -13.77 26.34
C VAL A 518 -16.95 -14.59 26.16
N ALA A 519 -15.93 -14.00 25.52
CA ALA A 519 -14.65 -14.67 25.28
C ALA A 519 -13.83 -14.92 26.56
N ALA A 520 -14.00 -14.08 27.59
CA ALA A 520 -13.36 -14.27 28.90
C ALA A 520 -13.93 -15.47 29.67
N GLU A 521 -15.17 -15.88 29.38
CA GLU A 521 -15.85 -17.01 30.04
C GLU A 521 -15.71 -18.34 29.27
N THR A 522 -15.38 -18.31 27.98
CA THR A 522 -15.36 -19.50 27.11
C THR A 522 -13.97 -20.06 26.77
N ASN A 523 -12.88 -19.30 26.95
CA ASN A 523 -11.51 -19.79 26.70
C ASN A 523 -10.51 -19.28 27.76
N SER A 524 -10.21 -20.11 28.77
CA SER A 524 -9.24 -19.86 29.84
C SER A 524 -7.76 -20.03 29.42
N GLY A 525 -7.42 -19.79 28.15
CA GLY A 525 -6.09 -20.09 27.60
C GLY A 525 -5.34 -18.96 26.89
N ASP A 526 -6.01 -17.86 26.51
CA ASP A 526 -5.41 -16.89 25.57
C ASP A 526 -5.55 -15.43 26.05
N THR A 527 -5.01 -15.14 27.24
CA THR A 527 -5.01 -13.79 27.83
C THR A 527 -4.00 -12.82 27.21
N THR A 528 -3.24 -13.19 26.19
CA THR A 528 -2.39 -12.25 25.46
C THR A 528 -3.17 -11.56 24.35
N ALA A 529 -4.18 -10.76 24.73
CA ALA A 529 -4.83 -9.85 23.80
C ALA A 529 -3.77 -8.96 23.14
N SER A 530 -3.59 -9.13 21.83
CA SER A 530 -2.54 -8.43 21.08
C SER A 530 -2.62 -6.91 21.27
N PRO A 531 -1.48 -6.18 21.27
CA PRO A 531 -1.45 -4.72 21.44
C PRO A 531 -2.34 -3.94 20.45
N SER A 532 -2.56 -4.47 19.24
CA SER A 532 -3.38 -3.85 18.20
C SER A 532 -4.88 -3.85 18.56
N THR A 533 -5.38 -4.94 19.15
CA THR A 533 -6.78 -5.06 19.60
C THR A 533 -7.09 -4.07 20.73
N LYS A 534 -6.12 -3.80 21.61
CA LYS A 534 -6.26 -2.78 22.67
C LYS A 534 -6.28 -1.36 22.09
N SER A 535 -5.40 -1.03 21.14
CA SER A 535 -5.41 0.29 20.50
C SER A 535 -6.74 0.58 19.78
N GLU A 536 -7.32 -0.41 19.10
CA GLU A 536 -8.61 -0.23 18.43
C GLU A 536 -9.76 0.09 19.41
N GLN A 537 -9.71 -0.46 20.62
CA GLN A 537 -10.68 -0.18 21.68
C GLN A 537 -10.58 1.25 22.18
N TYR A 538 -9.37 1.74 22.46
CA TYR A 538 -9.17 3.13 22.86
C TYR A 538 -9.58 4.10 21.76
N ARG A 539 -9.29 3.80 20.49
CA ARG A 539 -9.79 4.57 19.34
C ARG A 539 -11.32 4.65 19.33
N THR A 540 -11.99 3.53 19.59
CA THR A 540 -13.45 3.43 19.59
C THR A 540 -14.07 4.16 20.78
N LEU A 541 -13.45 4.04 21.96
CA LEU A 541 -13.84 4.78 23.17
C LEU A 541 -13.75 6.30 22.92
N LEU A 542 -12.64 6.77 22.37
CA LEU A 542 -12.46 8.17 21.99
C LEU A 542 -13.54 8.65 21.01
N ASP A 543 -13.84 7.86 19.98
CA ASP A 543 -14.88 8.20 18.99
C ASP A 543 -16.28 8.27 19.63
N SER A 544 -16.59 7.35 20.54
CA SER A 544 -17.84 7.36 21.29
C SER A 544 -17.95 8.59 22.19
N LEU A 545 -16.93 8.88 23.01
CA LEU A 545 -16.92 10.03 23.91
C LEU A 545 -17.09 11.35 23.15
N LEU A 546 -16.35 11.52 22.05
CA LEU A 546 -16.42 12.69 21.18
C LEU A 546 -17.76 12.79 20.44
N THR A 547 -18.40 11.67 20.10
CA THR A 547 -19.74 11.67 19.49
C THR A 547 -20.82 12.04 20.52
N THR A 548 -20.63 11.70 21.79
CA THR A 548 -21.51 12.08 22.91
C THR A 548 -21.23 13.47 23.50
N HIS A 549 -20.38 14.29 22.86
CA HIS A 549 -20.00 15.64 23.31
C HIS A 549 -19.27 15.70 24.66
N ARG A 550 -18.56 14.63 25.05
CA ARG A 550 -17.74 14.56 26.28
C ARG A 550 -16.27 14.84 25.96
N ASP A 551 -15.99 16.07 25.50
CA ASP A 551 -14.68 16.46 24.94
C ASP A 551 -13.55 16.38 25.99
N ASP A 552 -13.81 16.85 27.22
CA ASP A 552 -12.80 16.90 28.30
C ASP A 552 -12.35 15.50 28.72
N GLU A 553 -13.28 14.56 28.80
CA GLU A 553 -13.00 13.16 29.14
C GLU A 553 -12.24 12.45 28.02
N ALA A 554 -12.60 12.73 26.76
CA ALA A 554 -11.84 12.23 25.62
C ALA A 554 -10.38 12.73 25.66
N MET A 555 -10.17 14.00 26.03
CA MET A 555 -8.81 14.55 26.19
C MET A 555 -8.05 13.94 27.37
N GLN A 556 -8.72 13.60 28.48
CA GLN A 556 -8.10 12.86 29.59
C GLN A 556 -7.66 11.46 29.17
N VAL A 557 -8.50 10.75 28.41
CA VAL A 557 -8.16 9.42 27.85
C VAL A 557 -6.97 9.54 26.90
N LEU A 558 -6.94 10.54 26.02
CA LEU A 558 -5.80 10.80 25.14
C LEU A 558 -4.52 11.08 25.94
N HIS A 559 -4.59 11.93 26.96
CA HIS A 559 -3.43 12.26 27.79
C HIS A 559 -2.87 11.02 28.51
N THR A 560 -3.75 10.12 28.97
CA THR A 560 -3.33 8.84 29.58
C THR A 560 -2.59 7.96 28.58
N LEU A 561 -3.00 7.94 27.31
CA LEU A 561 -2.31 7.22 26.23
C LEU A 561 -0.94 7.86 25.92
N GLU A 562 -0.86 9.19 25.93
CA GLU A 562 0.37 9.96 25.71
C GLU A 562 1.41 9.72 26.82
N GLN A 563 0.99 9.69 28.08
CA GLN A 563 1.88 9.40 29.21
C GLN A 563 2.49 8.00 29.14
N ASN A 564 1.71 7.01 28.67
CA ASN A 564 2.19 5.64 28.48
C ASN A 564 3.15 5.48 27.28
N PHE A 565 3.18 6.44 26.35
CA PHE A 565 4.13 6.41 25.23
C PHE A 565 5.58 6.59 25.69
N ALA A 566 5.80 7.37 26.76
CA ALA A 566 7.12 7.67 27.31
C ALA A 566 7.66 6.57 28.26
N ALA A 567 6.80 5.67 28.75
CA ALA A 567 7.21 4.63 29.69
C ALA A 567 7.72 3.37 28.95
N THR A 568 8.95 2.94 29.25
CA THR A 568 9.63 1.79 28.63
C THR A 568 9.19 0.41 29.14
N GLY A 569 8.21 0.33 30.04
CA GLY A 569 7.71 -0.92 30.64
C GLY A 569 6.39 -1.40 30.02
N GLY A 570 6.15 -2.71 30.04
CA GLY A 570 4.94 -3.37 29.52
C GLY A 570 3.64 -2.99 30.24
N SER A 571 3.17 -1.76 30.02
CA SER A 571 1.90 -1.23 30.55
C SER A 571 0.70 -1.95 29.96
N ALA A 572 -0.38 -2.06 30.73
CA ALA A 572 -1.67 -2.58 30.28
C ALA A 572 -2.32 -1.72 29.17
N VAL A 573 -1.89 -0.45 29.05
CA VAL A 573 -2.41 0.57 28.14
C VAL A 573 -1.55 0.64 26.85
N PRO A 574 -2.15 0.65 25.65
CA PRO A 574 -1.40 0.68 24.40
C PRO A 574 -0.74 2.05 24.15
N LYS A 575 0.39 2.03 23.41
CA LYS A 575 1.06 3.25 22.93
C LYS A 575 0.13 4.08 22.04
N VAL A 576 0.21 5.41 22.16
CA VAL A 576 -0.53 6.33 21.30
C VAL A 576 -0.07 6.21 19.85
N ASN A 577 -0.98 6.32 18.89
CA ASN A 577 -0.69 6.31 17.45
C ASN A 577 -1.56 7.33 16.71
N ALA A 578 -1.25 7.57 15.43
CA ALA A 578 -1.95 8.53 14.59
C ALA A 578 -3.46 8.24 14.42
N HIS A 579 -3.93 7.00 14.60
CA HIS A 579 -5.35 6.69 14.53
C HIS A 579 -6.15 7.27 15.71
N HIS A 580 -5.54 7.41 16.90
CA HIS A 580 -6.20 8.03 18.04
C HIS A 580 -6.41 9.54 17.80
N TYR A 581 -5.37 10.23 17.33
CA TYR A 581 -5.45 11.66 16.97
C TYR A 581 -6.41 11.94 15.81
N ALA A 582 -6.53 11.02 14.85
CA ALA A 582 -7.41 11.19 13.70
C ALA A 582 -8.90 11.34 14.09
N VAL A 583 -9.32 10.75 15.20
CA VAL A 583 -10.70 10.85 15.71
C VAL A 583 -11.04 12.28 16.14
N PHE A 584 -10.11 12.98 16.79
CA PHE A 584 -10.28 14.37 17.20
C PHE A 584 -10.43 15.30 15.99
N ILE A 585 -9.58 15.13 14.97
CA ILE A 585 -9.68 15.91 13.73
C ILE A 585 -11.02 15.69 13.03
N GLU A 586 -11.51 14.44 13.00
CA GLU A 586 -12.83 14.14 12.46
C GLU A 586 -13.96 14.81 13.25
N HIS A 587 -13.91 14.77 14.58
CA HIS A 587 -14.89 15.41 15.45
C HIS A 587 -14.94 16.93 15.21
N TYR A 588 -13.78 17.61 15.20
CA TYR A 588 -13.74 19.05 14.93
C TYR A 588 -14.20 19.40 13.51
N CYS A 589 -13.89 18.57 12.52
CA CYS A 589 -14.43 18.73 11.17
C CYS A 589 -15.97 18.62 11.15
N LYS A 590 -16.56 17.65 11.87
CA LYS A 590 -18.02 17.52 11.99
C LYS A 590 -18.62 18.78 12.65
N ARG A 591 -18.07 19.25 13.77
CA ARG A 591 -18.57 20.46 14.47
C ARG A 591 -18.56 21.71 13.61
N ILE A 592 -17.53 21.93 12.79
CA ILE A 592 -17.49 23.06 11.85
C ILE A 592 -18.62 22.96 10.81
N ASN A 593 -18.89 21.76 10.30
CA ASN A 593 -19.91 21.57 9.28
C ASN A 593 -21.34 21.79 9.83
N TYR A 594 -21.58 21.50 11.11
CA TYR A 594 -22.87 21.74 11.77
C TYR A 594 -23.01 23.15 12.35
N SER A 595 -21.90 23.86 12.59
CA SER A 595 -21.93 25.24 13.07
C SER A 595 -22.46 26.19 11.99
N ARG A 596 -23.41 27.07 12.38
CA ARG A 596 -23.86 28.18 11.52
C ARG A 596 -22.72 29.13 11.16
N ASN A 597 -21.65 29.17 11.97
CA ASN A 597 -20.51 30.06 11.82
C ASN A 597 -19.25 29.28 11.39
N ARG A 598 -19.15 28.98 10.08
CA ARG A 598 -18.02 28.24 9.47
C ARG A 598 -16.65 28.89 9.69
N LYS A 599 -16.59 30.15 10.13
CA LYS A 599 -15.37 30.96 10.32
C LYS A 599 -14.80 30.95 11.75
N SER A 600 -15.39 30.23 12.71
CA SER A 600 -14.88 30.24 14.09
C SER A 600 -13.38 29.90 14.14
N LEU A 601 -12.57 30.79 14.75
CA LEU A 601 -11.11 30.64 14.92
C LEU A 601 -10.75 29.64 16.02
N THR A 602 -11.67 29.39 16.96
CA THR A 602 -11.46 28.49 18.10
C THR A 602 -11.20 27.03 17.71
N HIS A 603 -11.76 26.55 16.59
CA HIS A 603 -11.55 25.17 16.16
C HIS A 603 -10.18 24.94 15.49
N ASP A 604 -9.59 25.97 14.89
CA ASP A 604 -8.23 25.88 14.35
C ASP A 604 -7.20 25.73 15.47
N GLN A 605 -7.42 26.37 16.62
CA GLN A 605 -6.54 26.23 17.79
C GLN A 605 -6.51 24.80 18.32
N TYR A 606 -7.67 24.12 18.42
CA TYR A 606 -7.71 22.71 18.84
C TYR A 606 -7.00 21.76 17.87
N VAL A 607 -7.11 22.00 16.55
CA VAL A 607 -6.39 21.20 15.55
C VAL A 607 -4.88 21.44 15.64
N GLN A 608 -4.45 22.68 15.85
CA GLN A 608 -3.03 23.00 16.05
C GLN A 608 -2.49 22.38 17.35
N ASP A 609 -3.24 22.36 18.45
CA ASP A 609 -2.85 21.69 19.69
C ASP A 609 -2.64 20.19 19.47
N ILE A 610 -3.56 19.52 18.77
CA ILE A 610 -3.42 18.10 18.43
C ILE A 610 -2.17 17.84 17.57
N LEU A 611 -1.90 18.69 16.58
CA LEU A 611 -0.68 18.58 15.76
C LEU A 611 0.59 18.80 16.59
N GLN A 612 0.59 19.78 17.48
CA GLN A 612 1.72 20.08 18.35
C GLN A 612 2.01 18.92 19.31
N ARG A 613 0.96 18.34 19.93
CA ARG A 613 1.07 17.14 20.78
C ARG A 613 1.67 15.97 20.02
N MET A 614 1.14 15.67 18.83
CA MET A 614 1.62 14.57 18.00
C MET A 614 3.09 14.75 17.58
N ASN A 615 3.48 15.96 17.20
CA ASN A 615 4.87 16.30 16.86
C ASN A 615 5.80 16.23 18.08
N SER A 616 5.34 16.66 19.26
CA SER A 616 6.15 16.64 20.50
C SER A 616 6.52 15.22 20.94
N LEU A 617 5.68 14.23 20.60
CA LEU A 617 5.90 12.82 20.88
C LEU A 617 6.53 12.06 19.72
N ASN A 618 6.92 12.74 18.62
CA ASN A 618 7.46 12.13 17.41
C ASN A 618 6.59 10.97 16.86
N VAL A 619 5.26 11.08 16.97
CA VAL A 619 4.36 10.04 16.44
C VAL A 619 4.26 10.18 14.92
N PRO A 620 4.58 9.14 14.13
CA PRO A 620 4.57 9.23 12.67
C PRO A 620 3.14 9.44 12.14
N TYR A 621 3.02 10.27 11.11
CA TYR A 621 1.75 10.48 10.41
C TYR A 621 1.38 9.24 9.60
N ASN A 622 0.09 8.88 9.61
CA ASN A 622 -0.45 7.83 8.74
C ASN A 622 -1.50 8.39 7.78
N ALA A 623 -1.81 7.67 6.70
CA ALA A 623 -2.78 8.15 5.72
C ALA A 623 -4.18 8.41 6.26
N VAL A 624 -4.60 7.69 7.31
CA VAL A 624 -5.91 7.95 7.93
C VAL A 624 -5.91 9.34 8.55
N PHE A 625 -4.91 9.67 9.36
CA PHE A 625 -4.76 10.99 9.96
C PHE A 625 -4.66 12.09 8.90
N ILE A 626 -3.76 11.92 7.92
CA ILE A 626 -3.53 12.91 6.86
C ILE A 626 -4.82 13.14 6.04
N SER A 627 -5.57 12.08 5.71
CA SER A 627 -6.85 12.22 5.00
C SER A 627 -7.87 13.03 5.80
N ARG A 628 -7.93 12.86 7.13
CA ARG A 628 -8.84 13.64 8.00
C ARG A 628 -8.39 15.10 8.08
N LEU A 629 -7.08 15.33 8.15
CA LEU A 629 -6.50 16.66 8.15
C LEU A 629 -6.75 17.42 6.83
N LEU A 630 -6.56 16.76 5.69
CA LEU A 630 -6.91 17.31 4.37
C LEU A 630 -8.40 17.62 4.29
N LYS A 631 -9.26 16.72 4.74
CA LYS A 631 -10.72 16.95 4.78
C LYS A 631 -11.07 18.16 5.65
N TYR A 632 -10.42 18.33 6.79
CA TYR A 632 -10.58 19.49 7.67
C TYR A 632 -10.23 20.80 6.94
N TYR A 633 -9.01 20.92 6.42
CA TYR A 633 -8.57 22.15 5.72
C TYR A 633 -9.37 22.44 4.46
N ARG A 634 -9.76 21.40 3.70
CA ARG A 634 -10.64 21.54 2.55
C ARG A 634 -12.02 22.07 2.93
N SER A 635 -12.61 21.61 4.04
CA SER A 635 -13.90 22.12 4.54
C SER A 635 -13.86 23.60 4.94
N ARG A 636 -12.67 24.12 5.24
CA ARG A 636 -12.38 25.53 5.54
C ARG A 636 -11.98 26.34 4.30
N ASN A 637 -11.94 25.74 3.12
CA ASN A 637 -11.37 26.30 1.88
C ASN A 637 -9.90 26.76 2.04
N ASN A 638 -9.14 26.20 2.99
CA ASN A 638 -7.72 26.49 3.13
C ASN A 638 -6.90 25.57 2.22
N LEU A 639 -6.92 25.89 0.92
CA LEU A 639 -6.25 25.10 -0.11
C LEU A 639 -4.71 25.20 -0.01
N SER A 640 -4.16 26.30 0.51
CA SER A 640 -2.70 26.45 0.71
C SER A 640 -2.15 25.37 1.64
N ASN A 641 -2.77 25.18 2.82
CA ASN A 641 -2.35 24.12 3.73
C ASN A 641 -2.58 22.72 3.15
N CYS A 642 -3.64 22.53 2.34
CA CYS A 642 -3.86 21.25 1.66
C CYS A 642 -2.72 20.93 0.69
N PHE A 643 -2.30 21.89 -0.14
CA PHE A 643 -1.23 21.68 -1.10
C PHE A 643 0.15 21.55 -0.44
N LYS A 644 0.42 22.24 0.67
CA LYS A 644 1.63 22.03 1.49
C LYS A 644 1.71 20.60 2.01
N ILE A 645 0.61 20.06 2.53
CA ILE A 645 0.53 18.65 2.95
C ILE A 645 0.75 17.73 1.75
N ILE A 646 0.06 17.95 0.62
CA ILE A 646 0.19 17.12 -0.58
C ILE A 646 1.64 17.11 -1.10
N GLN A 647 2.30 18.26 -1.16
CA GLN A 647 3.69 18.37 -1.61
C GLN A 647 4.65 17.62 -0.68
N SER A 648 4.38 17.58 0.63
CA SER A 648 5.18 16.79 1.57
C SER A 648 5.03 15.27 1.39
N LEU A 649 3.93 14.80 0.76
CA LEU A 649 3.70 13.38 0.48
C LEU A 649 4.45 12.89 -0.76
N PHE A 650 4.75 13.81 -1.68
CA PHE A 650 5.39 13.50 -2.97
C PHE A 650 6.61 14.41 -3.13
N PRO A 651 7.75 14.11 -2.47
CA PRO A 651 8.98 14.87 -2.66
C PRO A 651 9.38 14.79 -4.14
N GLY A 652 9.44 15.95 -4.81
CA GLY A 652 9.63 16.02 -6.26
C GLY A 652 11.00 15.52 -6.73
N GLU A 653 11.05 15.06 -7.99
CA GLU A 653 12.27 14.63 -8.71
C GLU A 653 13.37 15.70 -8.74
N GLU A 654 13.04 16.98 -8.53
CA GLU A 654 14.00 18.09 -8.46
C GLU A 654 14.85 18.11 -7.18
N SER A 655 14.57 17.25 -6.21
CA SER A 655 15.49 16.98 -5.10
C SER A 655 16.62 16.03 -5.54
N GLY A 656 17.35 16.43 -6.58
CA GLY A 656 18.63 15.83 -7.04
C GLY A 656 19.78 15.96 -6.04
N THR A 657 19.49 16.20 -4.76
CA THR A 657 20.41 16.02 -3.65
C THR A 657 19.71 15.15 -2.63
N SER A 658 20.37 14.04 -2.32
CA SER A 658 20.08 13.02 -1.32
C SER A 658 19.68 13.55 0.07
N ALA A 659 18.54 14.25 0.18
CA ALA A 659 17.89 14.52 1.44
C ALA A 659 16.96 13.35 1.74
N LYS A 660 17.58 12.22 2.08
CA LYS A 660 16.92 11.22 2.93
C LYS A 660 16.25 11.95 4.09
N PRO A 661 15.02 11.58 4.50
CA PRO A 661 14.48 12.08 5.75
C PRO A 661 15.52 11.77 6.84
N ALA A 662 16.00 12.83 7.49
CA ALA A 662 16.95 12.73 8.58
C ALA A 662 16.25 12.09 9.79
N SER A 663 16.23 10.76 9.82
CA SER A 663 16.30 10.00 11.06
C SER A 663 17.49 9.05 10.92
N ASP A 664 18.67 9.54 11.27
CA ASP A 664 19.83 8.71 11.50
C ASP A 664 19.57 7.83 12.72
N THR A 665 19.07 6.62 12.48
CA THR A 665 19.36 5.48 13.32
C THR A 665 19.58 4.28 12.41
N ILE A 666 20.76 3.72 12.58
CA ILE A 666 21.46 2.68 11.85
C ILE A 666 20.57 1.45 11.59
N LEU A 667 20.81 0.81 10.43
CA LEU A 667 19.98 -0.15 9.70
C LEU A 667 18.77 0.50 9.02
N PRO A 668 18.84 0.85 7.72
CA PRO A 668 17.63 1.04 6.95
C PRO A 668 16.89 -0.29 7.07
N ASP A 669 15.81 -0.29 7.83
CA ASP A 669 14.91 -1.42 7.90
C ASP A 669 14.56 -1.72 6.44
N ILE A 670 15.09 -2.81 5.89
CA ILE A 670 14.88 -3.22 4.49
C ILE A 670 13.37 -3.50 4.27
N LYS A 671 12.61 -3.55 5.38
CA LYS A 671 11.16 -3.54 5.45
C LYS A 671 10.52 -2.14 5.35
N ALA A 672 11.23 -1.04 5.50
CA ALA A 672 10.65 0.29 5.43
C ALA A 672 10.48 0.75 3.97
N ASP A 673 11.52 0.71 3.13
CA ASP A 673 11.43 1.32 1.79
C ASP A 673 10.49 0.57 0.82
N MET A 674 10.40 -0.76 0.88
CA MET A 674 9.46 -1.53 0.04
C MET A 674 8.06 -1.66 0.65
N PHE A 675 7.90 -1.51 1.97
CA PHE A 675 6.58 -1.60 2.62
C PHE A 675 5.96 -0.21 2.92
N ALA A 676 6.73 0.88 2.81
CA ALA A 676 6.25 2.26 2.91
C ALA A 676 5.31 2.65 1.76
N ARG A 677 5.36 1.96 0.61
CA ARG A 677 4.33 2.08 -0.45
C ARG A 677 2.90 1.83 0.06
N ARG A 678 2.73 1.22 1.24
CA ARG A 678 1.42 1.03 1.89
C ARG A 678 0.93 2.21 2.73
N GLU A 679 1.70 3.28 2.84
CA GLU A 679 1.25 4.49 3.54
C GLU A 679 0.16 5.20 2.74
N LEU A 680 0.30 5.34 1.42
CA LEU A 680 -0.70 5.98 0.57
C LEU A 680 -1.84 4.99 0.24
N ASN A 681 -3.09 5.37 0.58
CA ASN A 681 -4.24 4.50 0.41
C ASN A 681 -5.38 5.19 -0.34
N SER A 682 -6.42 4.42 -0.71
CA SER A 682 -7.56 4.96 -1.47
C SER A 682 -8.29 6.09 -0.77
N LEU A 683 -8.29 6.13 0.56
CA LEU A 683 -8.95 7.18 1.34
C LEU A 683 -8.19 8.50 1.20
N LEU A 684 -6.86 8.46 1.34
CA LEU A 684 -5.99 9.62 1.17
C LEU A 684 -6.05 10.15 -0.26
N TYR A 685 -5.87 9.30 -1.27
CA TYR A 685 -6.00 9.70 -2.68
C TYR A 685 -7.37 10.32 -2.99
N SER A 686 -8.44 9.79 -2.40
CA SER A 686 -9.78 10.37 -2.59
C SER A 686 -9.87 11.82 -2.09
N GLU A 687 -9.22 12.16 -0.96
CA GLU A 687 -9.19 13.54 -0.48
C GLU A 687 -8.21 14.41 -1.28
N ILE A 688 -7.07 13.88 -1.73
CA ILE A 688 -6.14 14.59 -2.62
C ILE A 688 -6.88 15.01 -3.90
N TRP A 689 -7.56 14.08 -4.58
CA TRP A 689 -8.35 14.39 -5.78
C TRP A 689 -9.47 15.41 -5.52
N ARG A 690 -10.09 15.40 -4.34
CA ARG A 690 -11.09 16.42 -3.97
C ARG A 690 -10.48 17.80 -3.81
N VAL A 691 -9.26 17.92 -3.27
CA VAL A 691 -8.55 19.20 -3.18
C VAL A 691 -8.29 19.77 -4.57
N TYR A 692 -7.75 18.96 -5.49
CA TYR A 692 -7.54 19.39 -6.89
C TYR A 692 -8.87 19.75 -7.58
N TYR A 693 -9.92 18.95 -7.39
CA TYR A 693 -11.24 19.25 -7.92
C TYR A 693 -11.78 20.60 -7.43
N ASP A 694 -11.67 20.88 -6.13
CA ASP A 694 -12.14 22.14 -5.52
C ASP A 694 -11.32 23.33 -6.05
N TYR A 695 -9.99 23.19 -6.16
CA TYR A 695 -9.10 24.20 -6.73
C TYR A 695 -9.47 24.57 -8.18
N TYR A 696 -9.54 23.58 -9.08
CA TYR A 696 -9.89 23.85 -10.48
C TYR A 696 -11.36 24.26 -10.64
N SER A 697 -12.26 23.81 -9.77
CA SER A 697 -13.64 24.30 -9.73
C SER A 697 -13.72 25.80 -9.46
N ASN A 698 -12.95 26.27 -8.49
CA ASN A 698 -12.89 27.69 -8.12
C ASN A 698 -12.30 28.52 -9.27
N LYS A 699 -11.23 28.02 -9.91
CA LYS A 699 -10.58 28.68 -11.05
C LYS A 699 -11.51 28.78 -12.26
N GLN A 700 -12.24 27.70 -12.54
CA GLN A 700 -13.21 27.65 -13.64
C GLN A 700 -14.38 28.63 -13.42
N ARG A 701 -14.90 28.72 -12.20
CA ARG A 701 -15.99 29.66 -11.87
C ARG A 701 -15.59 31.11 -12.10
N SER A 702 -14.35 31.47 -11.76
CA SER A 702 -13.82 32.81 -12.01
C SER A 702 -13.70 33.16 -13.50
N ARG A 703 -13.55 32.16 -14.39
CA ARG A 703 -13.31 32.37 -15.83
C ARG A 703 -14.58 32.48 -16.68
N TYR A 704 -15.71 31.87 -16.29
CA TYR A 704 -16.82 31.60 -17.22
C TYR A 704 -18.18 32.20 -16.88
N THR A 705 -18.32 32.85 -15.73
CA THR A 705 -19.59 33.50 -15.35
C THR A 705 -19.51 35.00 -15.59
N THR A 706 -20.22 35.48 -16.61
CA THR A 706 -20.85 36.79 -16.56
C THR A 706 -21.82 36.74 -15.38
N ALA A 707 -21.53 37.46 -14.30
CA ALA A 707 -22.32 37.35 -13.10
C ALA A 707 -23.67 38.07 -13.30
N ASN A 708 -24.73 37.30 -13.50
CA ASN A 708 -26.06 37.85 -13.76
C ASN A 708 -26.75 38.38 -12.48
N THR A 709 -26.16 38.15 -11.30
CA THR A 709 -26.70 38.61 -10.00
C THR A 709 -25.58 39.05 -9.05
N GLY A 710 -25.85 40.06 -8.20
CA GLY A 710 -24.87 40.56 -7.22
C GLY A 710 -24.36 39.51 -6.24
N LYS A 711 -25.18 38.51 -5.87
CA LYS A 711 -24.74 37.36 -5.05
C LYS A 711 -23.67 36.53 -5.76
N GLN A 712 -23.79 36.31 -7.05
CA GLN A 712 -22.84 35.50 -7.82
C GLN A 712 -21.48 36.21 -7.98
N VAL A 713 -21.47 37.53 -8.11
CA VAL A 713 -20.24 38.35 -8.09
C VAL A 713 -19.48 38.16 -6.77
N ILE A 714 -20.17 38.26 -5.63
CA ILE A 714 -19.59 38.11 -4.29
C ILE A 714 -19.01 36.70 -4.09
N TRP A 715 -19.73 35.67 -4.55
CA TRP A 715 -19.26 34.29 -4.48
C TRP A 715 -18.03 34.06 -5.36
N ASN A 716 -18.00 34.61 -6.57
CA ASN A 716 -16.87 34.48 -7.49
C ASN A 716 -15.63 35.19 -6.95
N SER A 717 -15.77 36.41 -6.41
CA SER A 717 -14.66 37.15 -5.82
C SER A 717 -14.11 36.45 -4.57
N TYR A 718 -14.97 35.84 -3.75
CA TYR A 718 -14.53 35.00 -2.63
C TYR A 718 -13.67 33.81 -3.09
N PHE A 719 -14.12 33.05 -4.09
CA PHE A 719 -13.35 31.90 -4.60
C PHE A 719 -12.07 32.31 -5.34
N ALA A 720 -12.07 33.47 -6.02
CA ALA A 720 -10.86 34.04 -6.60
C ALA A 720 -9.82 34.34 -5.51
N LYS A 721 -10.22 35.01 -4.42
CA LYS A 721 -9.35 35.27 -3.25
C LYS A 721 -8.80 34.00 -2.61
N VAL A 722 -9.62 32.95 -2.49
CA VAL A 722 -9.17 31.64 -1.99
C VAL A 722 -8.11 31.01 -2.89
N ASN A 723 -8.22 31.18 -4.20
CA ASN A 723 -7.22 30.69 -5.14
C ASN A 723 -5.96 31.55 -5.17
N GLU A 724 -6.09 32.87 -5.01
CA GLU A 724 -4.97 33.82 -4.89
C GLU A 724 -4.16 33.56 -3.62
N SER A 725 -4.80 33.09 -2.54
CA SER A 725 -4.12 32.72 -1.29
C SER A 725 -3.37 31.37 -1.36
N VAL A 726 -3.33 30.71 -2.51
CA VAL A 726 -2.57 29.46 -2.68
C VAL A 726 -1.12 29.82 -3.01
N ASP A 727 -0.25 29.69 -2.01
CA ASP A 727 1.16 30.11 -2.12
C ASP A 727 1.96 29.25 -3.13
N SER A 728 1.67 27.95 -3.19
CA SER A 728 2.32 27.01 -4.11
C SER A 728 1.37 25.85 -4.44
N ILE A 729 1.38 25.46 -5.72
CA ILE A 729 0.74 24.25 -6.22
C ILE A 729 1.84 23.19 -6.32
N PRO A 730 1.56 21.90 -6.02
CA PRO A 730 2.56 20.85 -6.19
C PRO A 730 3.10 20.84 -7.62
N SER A 731 4.40 20.57 -7.76
CA SER A 731 5.13 20.68 -9.04
C SER A 731 4.75 19.62 -10.08
N PHE A 732 4.14 18.52 -9.64
CA PHE A 732 3.72 17.43 -10.52
C PHE A 732 2.35 17.67 -11.16
N ASP A 733 2.16 17.12 -12.35
CA ASP A 733 0.93 17.29 -13.13
C ASP A 733 -0.19 16.29 -12.73
N LEU A 734 -1.39 16.52 -13.26
CA LEU A 734 -2.55 15.66 -12.97
C LEU A 734 -2.40 14.24 -13.53
N LEU A 735 -1.65 14.08 -14.62
CA LEU A 735 -1.44 12.79 -15.25
C LEU A 735 -0.47 11.94 -14.42
N TRP A 736 0.60 12.54 -13.92
CA TRP A 736 1.52 11.94 -12.96
C TRP A 736 0.81 11.54 -11.66
N LEU A 737 -0.08 12.40 -11.13
CA LEU A 737 -0.87 12.04 -9.95
C LEU A 737 -1.78 10.83 -10.21
N PHE A 738 -2.38 10.75 -11.40
CA PHE A 738 -3.19 9.60 -11.79
C PHE A 738 -2.31 8.35 -11.95
N LYS A 739 -1.17 8.44 -12.63
CA LYS A 739 -0.18 7.37 -12.78
C LYS A 739 0.28 6.84 -11.41
N SER A 740 0.71 7.73 -10.53
CA SER A 740 1.18 7.39 -9.18
C SER A 740 0.12 6.61 -8.41
N MET A 741 -1.14 7.06 -8.48
CA MET A 741 -2.25 6.37 -7.82
C MET A 741 -2.54 4.99 -8.43
N THR A 742 -2.62 4.86 -9.75
CA THR A 742 -3.14 3.64 -10.39
C THR A 742 -2.06 2.63 -10.74
N VAL A 743 -0.87 3.08 -11.11
CA VAL A 743 0.26 2.26 -11.56
C VAL A 743 1.20 2.00 -10.40
N ASP A 744 1.73 3.06 -9.77
CA ASP A 744 2.83 2.93 -8.79
C ASP A 744 2.33 2.41 -7.43
N ASP A 745 1.25 3.01 -6.91
CA ASP A 745 0.61 2.61 -5.64
C ASP A 745 -0.50 1.56 -5.82
N ASN A 746 -0.85 1.24 -7.08
CA ASN A 746 -1.84 0.23 -7.46
C ASN A 746 -3.18 0.34 -6.68
N VAL A 747 -3.71 1.57 -6.60
CA VAL A 747 -4.96 1.87 -5.91
C VAL A 747 -6.15 1.77 -6.85
N LEU A 748 -7.02 0.79 -6.62
CA LEU A 748 -8.28 0.64 -7.37
C LEU A 748 -9.28 1.78 -7.03
N PRO A 749 -9.59 2.69 -7.98
CA PRO A 749 -10.56 3.75 -7.77
C PRO A 749 -11.99 3.21 -7.81
N THR A 750 -12.90 3.88 -7.10
CA THR A 750 -14.34 3.59 -7.20
C THR A 750 -14.96 4.39 -8.35
N ALA A 751 -16.14 3.99 -8.83
CA ALA A 751 -16.88 4.77 -9.82
C ALA A 751 -17.16 6.21 -9.36
N GLY A 752 -17.37 6.41 -8.05
CA GLY A 752 -17.51 7.74 -7.45
C GLY A 752 -16.22 8.57 -7.49
N LEU A 753 -15.06 7.95 -7.26
CA LEU A 753 -13.77 8.63 -7.38
C LEU A 753 -13.45 9.00 -8.83
N TYR A 754 -13.76 8.12 -9.79
CA TYR A 754 -13.60 8.43 -11.22
C TYR A 754 -14.38 9.67 -11.66
N LYS A 755 -15.59 9.89 -11.12
CA LYS A 755 -16.35 11.13 -11.38
C LYS A 755 -15.60 12.39 -10.92
N ILE A 756 -14.88 12.31 -9.80
CA ILE A 756 -14.06 13.41 -9.29
C ILE A 756 -12.83 13.60 -10.19
N ILE A 757 -12.15 12.51 -10.57
CA ILE A 757 -10.97 12.54 -11.44
C ILE A 757 -11.33 13.16 -12.79
N ILE A 758 -12.33 12.62 -13.48
CA ILE A 758 -12.83 13.12 -14.78
C ILE A 758 -13.23 14.60 -14.66
N GLY A 759 -13.98 14.95 -13.61
CA GLY A 759 -14.36 16.34 -13.35
C GLY A 759 -13.14 17.25 -13.15
N THR A 760 -12.08 16.77 -12.50
CA THR A 760 -10.84 17.52 -12.27
C THR A 760 -10.11 17.79 -13.58
N PHE A 761 -9.90 16.78 -14.43
CA PHE A 761 -9.29 16.93 -15.76
C PHE A 761 -10.08 17.91 -16.63
N MET A 762 -11.41 17.79 -16.66
CA MET A 762 -12.28 18.69 -17.42
C MET A 762 -12.22 20.13 -16.92
N LYS A 763 -12.18 20.34 -15.59
CA LYS A 763 -12.09 21.67 -14.97
C LYS A 763 -10.72 22.32 -15.15
N ALA A 764 -9.66 21.51 -15.16
CA ALA A 764 -8.31 21.95 -15.50
C ALA A 764 -8.17 22.29 -16.99
N GLY A 765 -9.08 21.79 -17.84
CA GLY A 765 -9.02 21.94 -19.30
C GLY A 765 -8.06 20.95 -19.96
N ASN A 766 -7.63 19.90 -19.25
CA ASN A 766 -6.72 18.88 -19.78
C ASN A 766 -7.53 17.79 -20.51
N TRP A 767 -8.01 18.15 -21.71
CA TRP A 767 -8.78 17.26 -22.59
C TRP A 767 -7.92 16.22 -23.30
N ASN A 768 -6.60 16.46 -23.42
CA ASN A 768 -5.64 15.56 -24.06
C ASN A 768 -5.43 14.26 -23.27
N ALA A 769 -5.37 14.36 -21.93
CA ALA A 769 -5.15 13.20 -21.06
C ALA A 769 -6.43 12.38 -20.79
N LEU A 770 -7.61 12.99 -20.98
CA LEU A 770 -8.89 12.37 -20.63
C LEU A 770 -9.17 11.04 -21.38
N PRO A 771 -8.87 10.89 -22.69
CA PRO A 771 -8.97 9.62 -23.39
C PRO A 771 -8.23 8.48 -22.68
N ALA A 772 -6.96 8.67 -22.32
CA ALA A 772 -6.16 7.66 -21.66
C ALA A 772 -6.74 7.29 -20.27
N VAL A 773 -7.23 8.27 -19.50
CA VAL A 773 -7.89 8.03 -18.21
C VAL A 773 -9.19 7.22 -18.36
N LEU A 774 -10.01 7.52 -19.37
CA LEU A 774 -11.25 6.78 -19.64
C LEU A 774 -10.97 5.36 -20.13
N THR A 775 -9.92 5.16 -20.93
CA THR A 775 -9.47 3.84 -21.34
C THR A 775 -8.98 3.03 -20.14
N VAL A 776 -8.18 3.59 -19.22
CA VAL A 776 -7.80 2.88 -17.97
C VAL A 776 -9.04 2.51 -17.14
N MET A 777 -10.01 3.43 -17.01
CA MET A 777 -11.26 3.18 -16.29
C MET A 777 -12.03 1.97 -16.83
N SER A 778 -12.20 1.91 -18.16
CA SER A 778 -13.01 0.89 -18.84
C SER A 778 -12.24 -0.41 -19.11
N ASP A 779 -11.02 -0.29 -19.62
CA ASP A 779 -10.28 -1.40 -20.22
C ASP A 779 -9.35 -2.10 -19.23
N VAL A 780 -8.93 -1.41 -18.16
CA VAL A 780 -8.14 -2.03 -17.07
C VAL A 780 -9.06 -2.31 -15.88
N HIS A 781 -9.66 -1.28 -15.30
CA HIS A 781 -10.46 -1.42 -14.08
C HIS A 781 -11.88 -1.95 -14.31
N GLY A 782 -12.32 -2.11 -15.56
CA GLY A 782 -13.62 -2.72 -15.88
C GLY A 782 -14.83 -1.90 -15.41
N ILE A 783 -14.67 -0.58 -15.26
CA ILE A 783 -15.75 0.35 -14.89
C ILE A 783 -16.30 0.97 -16.18
N PRO A 784 -17.54 0.64 -16.60
CA PRO A 784 -18.10 1.16 -17.84
C PRO A 784 -18.42 2.66 -17.75
N VAL A 785 -18.34 3.34 -18.88
CA VAL A 785 -18.82 4.73 -19.01
C VAL A 785 -20.35 4.71 -19.03
N ASP A 786 -20.98 5.02 -17.89
CA ASP A 786 -22.43 5.14 -17.83
C ASP A 786 -22.96 6.39 -18.57
N ALA A 787 -24.26 6.40 -18.90
CA ALA A 787 -24.88 7.53 -19.59
C ALA A 787 -24.76 8.86 -18.82
N LYS A 788 -24.64 8.82 -17.48
CA LYS A 788 -24.51 10.02 -16.65
C LYS A 788 -23.12 10.64 -16.80
N ILE A 789 -22.06 9.82 -16.78
CA ILE A 789 -20.68 10.24 -17.00
C ILE A 789 -20.53 10.75 -18.44
N ALA A 790 -21.05 10.02 -19.43
CA ALA A 790 -21.01 10.45 -20.82
C ALA A 790 -21.70 11.81 -21.01
N SER A 791 -22.93 11.96 -20.51
CA SER A 791 -23.65 13.24 -20.58
C SER A 791 -22.88 14.37 -19.88
N TYR A 792 -22.29 14.10 -18.71
CA TYR A 792 -21.44 15.06 -18.00
C TYR A 792 -20.25 15.52 -18.85
N ILE A 793 -19.54 14.57 -19.49
CA ILE A 793 -18.42 14.86 -20.39
C ILE A 793 -18.89 15.69 -21.58
N LEU A 794 -19.98 15.31 -22.26
CA LEU A 794 -20.51 16.04 -23.41
C LEU A 794 -20.93 17.48 -23.06
N VAL A 795 -21.55 17.69 -21.89
CA VAL A 795 -21.86 19.04 -21.40
C VAL A 795 -20.57 19.84 -21.17
N GLY A 796 -19.51 19.21 -20.66
CA GLY A 796 -18.20 19.84 -20.53
C GLY A 796 -17.57 20.20 -21.87
N LEU A 797 -17.63 19.29 -22.86
CA LEU A 797 -17.14 19.54 -24.22
C LEU A 797 -17.88 20.72 -24.87
N LYS A 798 -19.22 20.75 -24.76
CA LYS A 798 -20.03 21.89 -25.22
C LYS A 798 -19.55 23.20 -24.60
N ARG A 799 -19.32 23.22 -23.27
CA ARG A 799 -18.84 24.41 -22.57
C ARG A 799 -17.45 24.82 -23.06
N GLN A 800 -16.52 23.87 -23.21
CA GLN A 800 -15.18 24.16 -23.71
C GLN A 800 -15.21 24.69 -25.14
N PHE A 801 -16.04 24.11 -26.01
CA PHE A 801 -16.23 24.59 -27.37
C PHE A 801 -16.70 26.05 -27.38
N ILE A 802 -17.75 26.37 -26.62
CA ILE A 802 -18.28 27.74 -26.52
C ILE A 802 -17.20 28.70 -26.04
N VAL A 803 -16.38 28.28 -25.08
CA VAL A 803 -15.27 29.10 -24.56
C VAL A 803 -14.23 29.40 -25.62
N ASN A 804 -13.77 28.36 -26.32
CA ASN A 804 -12.78 28.51 -27.39
C ASN A 804 -13.33 29.43 -28.49
N GLU A 805 -14.62 29.31 -28.80
CA GLU A 805 -15.27 30.11 -29.84
C GLU A 805 -15.47 31.56 -29.42
N VAL A 806 -15.89 31.82 -28.18
CA VAL A 806 -15.93 33.18 -27.63
C VAL A 806 -14.55 33.84 -27.70
N GLN A 807 -13.49 33.10 -27.35
CA GLN A 807 -12.11 33.61 -27.46
C GLN A 807 -11.72 33.92 -28.90
N ARG A 808 -12.12 33.08 -29.87
CA ARG A 808 -11.89 33.34 -31.31
C ARG A 808 -12.66 34.58 -31.79
N CYS A 809 -13.93 34.73 -31.40
CA CYS A 809 -14.74 35.91 -31.74
C CYS A 809 -14.12 37.20 -31.19
N LEU A 810 -13.71 37.20 -29.91
CA LEU A 810 -13.08 38.36 -29.28
C LEU A 810 -11.69 38.67 -29.84
N ALA A 811 -10.95 37.65 -30.29
CA ALA A 811 -9.67 37.85 -30.96
C ALA A 811 -9.84 38.43 -32.38
N ALA A 812 -10.91 38.06 -33.08
CA ALA A 812 -11.24 38.58 -34.41
C ALA A 812 -11.79 40.01 -34.35
N ASP A 813 -12.63 40.31 -33.35
CA ASP A 813 -13.12 41.67 -33.07
C ASP A 813 -13.12 41.96 -31.56
N PRO A 814 -12.11 42.70 -31.06
CA PRO A 814 -12.00 43.06 -29.64
C PRO A 814 -13.12 43.98 -29.13
N LYS A 815 -13.92 44.60 -30.00
CA LYS A 815 -15.02 45.51 -29.62
C LYS A 815 -16.35 44.79 -29.40
N THR A 816 -16.46 43.53 -29.80
CA THR A 816 -17.66 42.72 -29.61
C THR A 816 -17.94 42.48 -28.12
N ASP A 817 -19.18 42.69 -27.67
CA ASP A 817 -19.57 42.39 -26.28
C ASP A 817 -19.50 40.88 -26.00
N ILE A 818 -19.12 40.52 -24.77
CA ILE A 818 -18.95 39.13 -24.33
C ILE A 818 -20.28 38.36 -24.43
N VAL A 819 -21.41 39.03 -24.21
CA VAL A 819 -22.74 38.41 -24.30
C VAL A 819 -23.06 38.03 -25.74
N ASP A 820 -22.77 38.92 -26.69
CA ASP A 820 -23.00 38.69 -28.12
C ASP A 820 -22.06 37.61 -28.67
N ALA A 821 -20.78 37.65 -28.32
CA ALA A 821 -19.81 36.60 -28.67
C ALA A 821 -20.26 35.23 -28.15
N ARG A 822 -20.83 35.16 -26.94
CA ARG A 822 -21.35 33.92 -26.36
C ARG A 822 -22.61 33.42 -27.05
N SER A 823 -23.51 34.32 -27.45
CA SER A 823 -24.71 33.98 -28.22
C SER A 823 -24.33 33.39 -29.58
N ALA A 824 -23.38 34.02 -30.28
CA ALA A 824 -22.84 33.54 -31.55
C ALA A 824 -22.16 32.15 -31.40
N ALA A 825 -21.31 31.97 -30.38
CA ALA A 825 -20.68 30.68 -30.08
C ALA A 825 -21.70 29.57 -29.77
N GLN A 826 -22.80 29.89 -29.08
CA GLN A 826 -23.87 28.94 -28.80
C GLN A 826 -24.64 28.56 -30.06
N ALA A 827 -24.89 29.51 -30.97
CA ALA A 827 -25.51 29.26 -32.27
C ALA A 827 -24.60 28.39 -33.16
N ALA A 828 -23.30 28.67 -33.20
CA ALA A 828 -22.31 27.89 -33.93
C ALA A 828 -22.25 26.43 -33.44
N TYR A 829 -22.27 26.20 -32.12
CA TYR A 829 -22.36 24.84 -31.57
C TYR A 829 -23.64 24.14 -32.01
N ASN A 830 -24.80 24.81 -31.93
CA ASN A 830 -26.08 24.22 -32.34
C ASN A 830 -26.10 23.88 -33.83
N GLN A 831 -25.44 24.68 -34.68
CA GLN A 831 -25.29 24.38 -36.10
C GLN A 831 -24.43 23.12 -36.30
N ARG A 832 -23.29 23.01 -35.62
CA ARG A 832 -22.42 21.81 -35.68
C ARG A 832 -23.12 20.54 -35.18
N VAL A 833 -24.06 20.66 -34.24
CA VAL A 833 -24.93 19.55 -33.82
C VAL A 833 -25.90 19.15 -34.93
N LYS A 834 -26.51 20.12 -35.63
CA LYS A 834 -27.35 19.84 -36.82
C LYS A 834 -26.57 19.18 -37.94
N ASP A 835 -25.32 19.59 -38.12
CA ASP A 835 -24.39 19.03 -39.12
C ASP A 835 -23.84 17.65 -38.70
N LYS A 836 -24.28 17.12 -37.55
CA LYS A 836 -23.86 15.82 -36.99
C LYS A 836 -22.36 15.71 -36.70
N ILE A 837 -21.68 16.84 -36.48
CA ILE A 837 -20.26 16.89 -36.11
C ILE A 837 -20.11 16.62 -34.61
N PHE A 838 -21.00 17.20 -33.79
CA PHE A 838 -21.12 16.90 -32.36
C PHE A 838 -22.47 16.25 -32.06
N ARG A 839 -22.51 15.38 -31.06
CA ARG A 839 -23.77 14.86 -30.50
C ARG A 839 -24.37 15.84 -29.50
N ASP A 840 -25.70 15.94 -29.51
CA ASP A 840 -26.43 16.69 -28.50
C ASP A 840 -26.36 15.97 -27.13
N PRO A 841 -25.84 16.61 -26.07
CA PRO A 841 -25.76 16.04 -24.73
C PRO A 841 -27.09 15.52 -24.15
N HIS A 842 -28.22 16.07 -24.61
CA HIS A 842 -29.57 15.72 -24.13
C HIS A 842 -30.13 14.45 -24.79
N THR A 843 -29.60 14.04 -25.94
CA THR A 843 -30.04 12.82 -26.64
C THR A 843 -29.64 11.53 -25.94
N LEU A 844 -28.62 11.58 -25.07
CA LEU A 844 -28.14 10.42 -24.29
C LEU A 844 -28.96 10.13 -23.02
N VAL A 845 -29.76 11.09 -22.56
CA VAL A 845 -30.53 11.00 -21.30
C VAL A 845 -32.03 10.76 -21.55
N ALA A 846 -32.48 10.90 -22.80
CA ALA A 846 -33.87 10.67 -23.15
C ALA A 846 -34.28 9.21 -22.87
N PRO A 847 -35.45 8.95 -22.26
CA PRO A 847 -35.94 7.60 -22.05
C PRO A 847 -36.06 6.90 -23.41
N PRO A 848 -35.65 5.63 -23.51
CA PRO A 848 -35.60 4.94 -24.78
C PRO A 848 -36.99 4.86 -25.39
N LYS A 849 -37.17 5.42 -26.59
CA LYS A 849 -38.45 5.42 -27.30
C LYS A 849 -38.98 3.99 -27.58
N ASN A 850 -38.10 2.98 -27.56
CA ASN A 850 -38.41 1.59 -27.87
C ASN A 850 -37.98 0.57 -26.78
N GLY A 851 -37.82 0.99 -25.51
CA GLY A 851 -37.47 0.07 -24.42
C GLY A 851 -36.01 -0.44 -24.39
N GLN A 852 -35.23 -0.22 -25.45
CA GLN A 852 -33.77 -0.44 -25.45
C GLN A 852 -33.05 0.87 -25.09
N ALA A 853 -32.42 0.91 -23.91
CA ALA A 853 -31.57 2.02 -23.51
C ALA A 853 -30.52 2.30 -24.62
N PRO A 854 -30.27 3.57 -25.00
CA PRO A 854 -29.24 3.87 -25.99
C PRO A 854 -27.91 3.33 -25.48
N GLU A 855 -27.26 2.47 -26.27
CA GLU A 855 -25.96 1.91 -25.95
C GLU A 855 -24.92 3.03 -26.00
N VAL A 856 -24.60 3.58 -24.83
CA VAL A 856 -23.52 4.56 -24.68
C VAL A 856 -22.22 3.78 -24.54
N THR A 857 -21.41 3.81 -25.60
CA THR A 857 -20.08 3.19 -25.61
C THR A 857 -19.00 4.23 -25.28
N LEU A 858 -17.88 3.75 -24.76
CA LEU A 858 -16.66 4.54 -24.56
C LEU A 858 -16.25 5.24 -25.87
N ASP A 859 -16.32 4.54 -27.00
CA ASP A 859 -15.93 5.02 -28.33
C ASP A 859 -16.67 6.28 -28.75
N ILE A 860 -17.97 6.39 -28.42
CA ILE A 860 -18.76 7.59 -28.70
C ILE A 860 -18.17 8.79 -27.96
N VAL A 861 -17.84 8.63 -26.68
CA VAL A 861 -17.29 9.72 -25.86
C VAL A 861 -15.89 10.09 -26.34
N LEU A 862 -15.05 9.10 -26.65
CA LEU A 862 -13.70 9.30 -27.18
C LEU A 862 -13.72 10.07 -28.50
N LYS A 863 -14.63 9.70 -29.43
CA LYS A 863 -14.82 10.40 -30.70
C LYS A 863 -15.12 11.88 -30.48
N GLU A 864 -16.04 12.22 -29.59
CA GLU A 864 -16.44 13.62 -29.32
C GLU A 864 -15.29 14.44 -28.70
N ILE A 865 -14.48 13.83 -27.82
CA ILE A 865 -13.28 14.47 -27.27
C ILE A 865 -12.27 14.75 -28.39
N LEU A 866 -11.96 13.75 -29.22
CA LEU A 866 -11.02 13.91 -30.33
C LEU A 866 -11.50 14.95 -31.36
N THR A 867 -12.80 15.01 -31.66
CA THR A 867 -13.37 16.05 -32.53
C THR A 867 -13.13 17.45 -31.96
N LEU A 868 -13.28 17.65 -30.65
CA LEU A 868 -12.95 18.93 -30.00
C LEU A 868 -11.45 19.24 -30.10
N LEU A 869 -10.58 18.27 -29.86
CA LEU A 869 -9.13 18.47 -29.95
C LEU A 869 -8.70 18.82 -31.38
N LYS A 870 -9.28 18.14 -32.38
CA LYS A 870 -9.06 18.46 -33.80
C LYS A 870 -9.55 19.86 -34.16
N TYR A 871 -10.65 20.30 -33.55
CA TYR A 871 -11.14 21.67 -33.70
C TYR A 871 -10.18 22.73 -33.10
N GLN A 872 -9.55 22.40 -31.96
CA GLN A 872 -8.55 23.26 -31.32
C GLN A 872 -7.25 23.32 -32.12
N ASN A 873 -6.80 22.20 -32.67
CA ASN A 873 -5.61 22.10 -33.51
C ASN A 873 -5.86 21.23 -34.77
N PRO A 874 -6.27 21.85 -35.89
CA PRO A 874 -6.59 21.12 -37.13
C PRO A 874 -5.39 20.37 -37.73
N TYR A 875 -4.17 20.83 -37.46
CA TYR A 875 -2.94 20.27 -38.05
C TYR A 875 -2.44 19.02 -37.32
N ASP A 876 -2.91 18.75 -36.10
CA ASP A 876 -2.55 17.54 -35.37
C ASP A 876 -3.37 16.34 -35.90
N VAL A 877 -2.78 15.58 -36.82
CA VAL A 877 -3.40 14.39 -37.41
C VAL A 877 -3.25 13.17 -36.51
N ASN A 878 -2.17 13.11 -35.73
CA ASN A 878 -1.82 11.94 -34.93
C ASN A 878 -2.28 12.08 -33.47
N PHE A 879 -2.73 13.25 -33.03
CA PHE A 879 -3.07 13.54 -31.65
C PHE A 879 -1.88 13.24 -30.72
N SER A 880 -0.70 13.78 -31.04
CA SER A 880 0.57 13.40 -30.38
C SER A 880 0.51 13.52 -28.86
N SER A 881 -0.11 14.58 -28.32
CA SER A 881 -0.27 14.75 -26.86
C SER A 881 -1.23 13.74 -26.22
N VAL A 882 -2.19 13.21 -26.99
CA VAL A 882 -3.07 12.12 -26.53
C VAL A 882 -2.25 10.82 -26.47
N ILE A 883 -1.46 10.52 -27.52
CA ILE A 883 -0.58 9.35 -27.56
C ILE A 883 0.46 9.40 -26.43
N GLU A 884 1.05 10.56 -26.17
CA GLU A 884 1.97 10.79 -25.05
C GLU A 884 1.31 10.50 -23.69
N ALA A 885 0.03 10.87 -23.54
CA ALA A 885 -0.72 10.56 -22.33
C ALA A 885 -0.97 9.05 -22.16
N PHE A 886 -1.21 8.31 -23.24
CA PHE A 886 -1.28 6.85 -23.22
C PHE A 886 0.07 6.22 -22.81
N GLY A 887 1.17 6.71 -23.40
CA GLY A 887 2.53 6.26 -23.07
C GLY A 887 2.89 6.51 -21.60
N SER A 888 2.54 7.68 -21.07
CA SER A 888 2.74 8.02 -19.66
C SER A 888 1.99 7.09 -18.70
N LEU A 889 0.80 6.60 -19.10
CA LEU A 889 0.01 5.63 -18.32
C LEU A 889 0.31 4.17 -18.64
N GLU A 890 1.35 3.93 -19.44
CA GLU A 890 1.80 2.59 -19.86
C GLU A 890 0.67 1.77 -20.52
N GLN A 891 -0.22 2.45 -21.24
CA GLN A 891 -1.33 1.82 -21.97
C GLN A 891 -1.05 1.84 -23.48
N SER A 892 -1.47 0.77 -24.18
CA SER A 892 -1.39 0.74 -25.64
C SER A 892 -2.50 1.63 -26.25
N PRO A 893 -2.17 2.52 -27.20
CA PRO A 893 -3.15 3.34 -27.91
C PRO A 893 -3.88 2.57 -29.04
N GLU A 894 -3.67 1.25 -29.18
CA GLU A 894 -4.25 0.44 -30.26
C GLU A 894 -5.78 0.56 -30.37
N SER A 895 -6.49 0.66 -29.24
CA SER A 895 -7.95 0.83 -29.23
C SER A 895 -8.41 2.17 -29.81
N MET A 896 -7.52 3.16 -29.94
CA MET A 896 -7.82 4.49 -30.48
C MET A 896 -7.59 4.60 -31.99
N ALA A 897 -6.87 3.67 -32.62
CA ALA A 897 -6.44 3.79 -34.01
C ALA A 897 -7.63 3.95 -34.98
N GLU A 898 -8.68 3.15 -34.80
CA GLU A 898 -9.91 3.23 -35.60
C GLU A 898 -10.67 4.55 -35.36
N THR A 899 -10.77 4.98 -34.09
CA THR A 899 -11.46 6.23 -33.73
C THR A 899 -10.73 7.45 -34.30
N ILE A 900 -9.40 7.50 -34.22
CA ILE A 900 -8.55 8.56 -34.78
C ILE A 900 -8.73 8.63 -36.30
N SER A 901 -8.65 7.49 -36.99
CA SER A 901 -8.85 7.42 -38.45
C SER A 901 -10.22 7.96 -38.85
N HIS A 902 -11.27 7.60 -38.10
CA HIS A 902 -12.62 8.06 -38.36
C HIS A 902 -12.81 9.56 -38.10
N VAL A 903 -12.25 10.11 -37.01
CA VAL A 903 -12.32 11.55 -36.71
C VAL A 903 -11.60 12.37 -37.78
N ASN A 904 -10.41 11.96 -38.19
CA ASN A 904 -9.67 12.62 -39.27
C ASN A 904 -10.50 12.62 -40.57
N LYS A 905 -11.10 11.49 -40.97
CA LYS A 905 -11.96 11.46 -42.18
C LYS A 905 -13.19 12.37 -42.09
N THR A 906 -13.76 12.52 -40.89
CA THR A 906 -15.02 13.25 -40.68
C THR A 906 -14.79 14.76 -40.59
N VAL A 907 -13.69 15.19 -39.94
CA VAL A 907 -13.42 16.60 -39.67
C VAL A 907 -12.64 17.27 -40.82
N THR A 908 -11.76 16.57 -41.53
CA THR A 908 -10.94 17.15 -42.64
C THR A 908 -11.77 17.53 -43.89
N LYS A 909 -13.09 17.29 -43.88
CA LYS A 909 -14.01 17.75 -44.92
C LYS A 909 -14.58 19.17 -44.68
N TYR A 910 -14.16 19.83 -43.58
CA TYR A 910 -14.64 21.14 -43.13
C TYR A 910 -13.48 21.98 -42.60
#